data_AF-A0AAD0W7H5-F1
#
_entry.id   AF-A0AAD0W7H5-F1
#
_cell.length_a   1.000
_cell.length_b   1.000
_cell.length_c   1.000
_cell.angle_alpha   90.00
_cell.angle_beta   90.00
_cell.angle_gamma   90.00
#
_symmetry.space_group_name_H-M   'P 1'
#
loop_
_entity.id
_entity.type
_entity.pdbx_description
1 polymer ?
#
loop_
_entity_poly.entity_id
_entity_poly.type
_entity_poly.pdbx_seq_one_letter_code
_entity_poly.pdbx_strand_id
1 'polypeptide(L)'
;MDQAIDELRDELVQPGKMVRLVGLSGVGKTRLVQALFDARIGSRSLPPSLAVYTDLSDNPSPQPTGLASDLIANRTRAILIIDNCPPDLHHRLSGLCRGQNSTVSVLTVEYDVRDDHPEGTQVVTLDTSSVELIEKLIQRRYSHLSPVDTRTIAEASGGNARIAIALAETVERTETIAGLSNDELFQRLFRQRQESDQALLLAAQACSLVYSFQGEVLTGSEAELPRLAVLAGQTDIALYRHVGELLRRNLAQQRGGWRAVLPHAIANRLAARALESTPYDLINQELVEGGSARLARSFSRRLSFLHDHPQAIAIVERWLAPGGLLGDVAVLNDLGQAMFKNVAPVRPEATLTALERAETSHPDIAATLWRTYRALLRSLAYDPTLFERTARLLTLAATQSMDKQAVKEVTDTFASLFTLHLSGTHATIEQRLGVIERLLKSDEVKAYTLGLAALSKALTTHFSSFYDFEFGARSRDYGYQPQNYEDITKWYGSALHLIERLALTEVVLRPELRKLLAQSFCNLWSFAGVHDELERLARGFAAEEFWREGWSACLRTIRLNKRRQPPRDTSRLSALESRLRPSNLLETVSAVVLSDGSAGFRSELMEEDDDLTTAIERIERKAHELGVMVSMDDALLRILLPDLLRGGHRVQTFGRGLAKASPDPRATWTTLAEELESVPETQRDVRVLMGFLTQLWEQDRNLADELLDLAINQPALASVLPALQSAIKLDEQGVERLKRALHTELAPIWTYKHMAHCQVAEHLPSRALKDLLLLIASQVEGVDVALDILFACFSADRTIRREHAPELLEAGQELLQQVVFRTNNPDEFLLVEIVKSCLTAPDTGAIAGKIAARLRQAVWECGTYSFDNADLLTSLLNVHPLAVLDALFEGSEEDLQAGVNVFDSFGRHQSNPADTISCEQLITWCEEDRERRYQLAASFVTFACSPDEQGPLAWSEQAQVLLTSAPEPRNVLAMFIERFRPMSWGGSRAVLMEANARLLDCLGSLIPDHLTPFVAEAKAKLAQEIESERQWEVERDREKDERFEW
;
A
#
# COMPACT_ATOMS: atom_id res chain seq x y z
N MET A 1 0.67 -26.68 21.40
CA MET A 1 1.68 -27.75 21.27
C MET A 1 2.07 -28.31 22.63
N ASP A 2 2.41 -27.46 23.61
CA ASP A 2 2.77 -27.90 24.97
C ASP A 2 1.67 -28.74 25.67
N GLN A 3 0.39 -28.42 25.47
CA GLN A 3 -0.72 -29.20 26.01
C GLN A 3 -0.78 -30.64 25.45
N ALA A 4 -0.54 -30.84 24.14
CA ALA A 4 -0.53 -32.17 23.53
C ALA A 4 0.68 -33.01 23.96
N ILE A 5 1.83 -32.37 24.19
CA ILE A 5 3.01 -33.02 24.76
C ILE A 5 2.71 -33.48 26.19
N ASP A 6 2.06 -32.62 26.98
CA ASP A 6 1.70 -32.93 28.36
C ASP A 6 0.65 -34.06 28.46
N GLU A 7 -0.33 -34.10 27.54
CA GLU A 7 -1.29 -35.22 27.43
C GLU A 7 -0.61 -36.56 27.13
N LEU A 8 0.35 -36.57 26.20
CA LEU A 8 1.15 -37.76 25.89
C LEU A 8 1.99 -38.22 27.09
N ARG A 9 2.54 -37.27 27.85
CA ARG A 9 3.30 -37.56 29.07
C ARG A 9 2.40 -38.16 30.14
N ASP A 10 1.21 -37.60 30.35
CA ASP A 10 0.23 -38.09 31.33
C ASP A 10 -0.20 -39.54 31.01
N GLU A 11 -0.44 -39.85 29.73
CA GLU A 11 -0.78 -41.20 29.31
C GLU A 11 0.40 -42.18 29.50
N LEU A 12 1.60 -41.82 29.05
CA LEU A 12 2.79 -42.70 29.13
C LEU A 12 3.30 -42.90 30.55
N VAL A 13 2.98 -42.01 31.49
CA VAL A 13 3.28 -42.17 32.92
C VAL A 13 2.49 -43.33 33.52
N GLN A 14 1.27 -43.58 33.05
CA GLN A 14 0.43 -44.66 33.54
C GLN A 14 0.92 -46.02 33.01
N PRO A 15 1.09 -47.04 33.87
CA PRO A 15 1.50 -48.37 33.45
C PRO A 15 0.43 -49.03 32.57
N GLY A 16 0.85 -49.85 31.61
CA GLY A 16 -0.04 -50.59 30.72
C GLY A 16 -0.64 -49.80 29.56
N LYS A 17 -0.26 -48.52 29.38
CA LYS A 17 -0.72 -47.68 28.27
C LYS A 17 0.11 -47.86 27.00
N MET A 18 -0.56 -47.72 25.87
CA MET A 18 -0.01 -47.97 24.52
C MET A 18 -0.30 -46.75 23.63
N VAL A 19 0.76 -46.09 23.17
CA VAL A 19 0.69 -44.95 22.25
C VAL A 19 1.35 -45.31 20.92
N ARG A 20 0.74 -44.93 19.80
CA ARG A 20 1.29 -45.12 18.45
C ARG A 20 1.38 -43.78 17.74
N LEU A 21 2.59 -43.39 17.34
CA LEU A 21 2.87 -42.15 16.64
C LEU A 21 3.01 -42.45 15.13
N VAL A 22 2.10 -41.93 14.32
CA VAL A 22 2.07 -42.08 12.85
C VAL A 22 2.27 -40.73 12.16
N GLY A 23 2.67 -40.75 10.89
CA GLY A 23 2.85 -39.55 10.06
C GLY A 23 3.95 -39.75 9.02
N LEU A 24 4.07 -38.86 8.03
CA LEU A 24 5.04 -39.02 6.94
C LEU A 24 6.50 -39.09 7.43
N SER A 25 7.38 -39.73 6.65
CA SER A 25 8.82 -39.72 6.95
C SER A 25 9.35 -38.28 6.97
N GLY A 26 10.02 -37.88 8.05
CA GLY A 26 10.66 -36.57 8.15
C GLY A 26 9.87 -35.44 8.82
N VAL A 27 8.63 -35.67 9.26
CA VAL A 27 7.80 -34.67 9.99
C VAL A 27 8.22 -34.42 11.45
N GLY A 28 9.24 -35.12 11.95
CA GLY A 28 9.77 -34.89 13.29
C GLY A 28 9.28 -35.85 14.39
N LYS A 29 8.71 -37.01 14.03
CA LYS A 29 8.20 -38.01 14.99
C LYS A 29 9.20 -38.39 16.09
N THR A 30 10.40 -38.85 15.73
CA THR A 30 11.46 -39.20 16.69
C THR A 30 11.89 -38.00 17.54
N ARG A 31 11.81 -36.77 16.99
CA ARG A 31 12.10 -35.54 17.75
C ARG A 31 11.02 -35.22 18.77
N LEU A 32 9.75 -35.44 18.45
CA LEU A 32 8.64 -35.36 19.40
C LEU A 32 8.82 -36.36 20.54
N VAL A 33 9.21 -37.60 20.23
CA VAL A 33 9.52 -38.62 21.25
C VAL A 33 10.61 -38.15 22.21
N GLN A 34 11.70 -37.57 21.69
CA GLN A 34 12.74 -36.97 22.53
C GLN A 34 12.21 -35.83 23.41
N ALA A 35 11.31 -35.00 22.88
CA ALA A 35 10.73 -33.88 23.62
C ALA A 35 9.89 -34.34 24.83
N LEU A 36 9.31 -35.55 24.82
CA LEU A 36 8.57 -36.09 25.96
C LEU A 36 9.42 -36.19 27.25
N PHE A 37 10.74 -36.31 27.11
CA PHE A 37 11.71 -36.42 28.21
C PHE A 37 12.50 -35.13 28.47
N ASP A 38 12.30 -34.07 27.67
CA ASP A 38 13.03 -32.81 27.81
C ASP A 38 12.33 -31.87 28.81
N ALA A 39 12.98 -31.62 29.94
CA ALA A 39 12.46 -30.75 31.01
C ALA A 39 12.33 -29.26 30.61
N ARG A 40 12.92 -28.85 29.47
CA ARG A 40 12.82 -27.46 28.96
C ARG A 40 11.54 -27.20 28.15
N ILE A 41 10.76 -28.24 27.84
CA ILE A 41 9.60 -28.17 26.95
C ILE A 41 8.36 -28.64 27.74
N GLY A 42 7.29 -27.83 27.78
CA GLY A 42 6.04 -28.16 28.49
C GLY A 42 6.20 -28.34 30.01
N SER A 43 5.22 -28.98 30.65
CA SER A 43 5.25 -29.32 32.08
C SER A 43 5.41 -30.84 32.27
N ARG A 44 5.89 -31.30 33.43
CA ARG A 44 5.86 -32.74 33.82
C ARG A 44 6.61 -33.69 32.85
N SER A 45 7.85 -33.36 32.47
CA SER A 45 8.69 -34.25 31.63
C SER A 45 8.81 -35.66 32.19
N LEU A 46 8.75 -36.67 31.32
CA LEU A 46 8.95 -38.07 31.71
C LEU A 46 10.36 -38.31 32.26
N PRO A 47 10.54 -39.17 33.26
CA PRO A 47 11.87 -39.51 33.78
C PRO A 47 12.69 -40.27 32.71
N PRO A 48 13.87 -39.77 32.30
CA PRO A 48 14.71 -40.46 31.33
C PRO A 48 15.13 -41.87 31.76
N SER A 49 15.18 -42.13 33.07
CA SER A 49 15.50 -43.45 33.64
C SER A 49 14.47 -44.54 33.34
N LEU A 50 13.26 -44.18 32.91
CA LEU A 50 12.22 -45.15 32.54
C LEU A 50 12.29 -45.52 31.05
N ALA A 51 13.02 -44.77 30.22
CA ALA A 51 13.00 -44.95 28.77
C ALA A 51 13.90 -46.11 28.31
N VAL A 52 13.35 -46.99 27.47
CA VAL A 52 14.11 -48.02 26.75
C VAL A 52 13.83 -47.85 25.26
N TYR A 53 14.84 -47.44 24.49
CA TYR A 53 14.69 -47.12 23.07
C TYR A 53 15.31 -48.20 22.17
N THR A 54 14.64 -48.52 21.06
CA THR A 54 15.20 -49.34 19.99
C THR A 54 14.67 -48.89 18.62
N ASP A 55 15.49 -49.02 17.58
CA ASP A 55 15.07 -48.92 16.19
C ASP A 55 15.01 -50.32 15.60
N LEU A 56 13.86 -50.73 15.08
CA LEU A 56 13.69 -52.04 14.46
C LEU A 56 14.56 -52.26 13.23
N SER A 57 14.97 -51.17 12.57
CA SER A 57 15.87 -51.23 11.41
C SER A 57 17.24 -51.81 11.77
N ASP A 58 17.64 -51.74 13.04
CA ASP A 58 18.93 -52.20 13.55
C ASP A 58 18.91 -53.67 14.00
N ASN A 59 17.81 -54.41 13.80
CA ASN A 59 17.63 -55.81 14.18
C ASN A 59 18.02 -56.13 15.64
N PRO A 60 17.30 -55.54 16.63
CA PRO A 60 17.68 -55.63 18.04
C PRO A 60 17.63 -57.06 18.61
N SER A 61 18.54 -57.33 19.56
CA SER A 61 18.59 -58.56 20.38
C SER A 61 18.80 -58.19 21.86
N PRO A 62 17.87 -58.54 22.77
CA PRO A 62 16.64 -59.30 22.56
C PRO A 62 15.60 -58.55 21.72
N GLN A 63 14.67 -59.30 21.12
CA GLN A 63 13.55 -58.73 20.37
C GLN A 63 12.60 -57.95 21.30
N PRO A 64 11.93 -56.88 20.81
CA PRO A 64 11.13 -55.99 21.66
C PRO A 64 10.03 -56.69 22.46
N THR A 65 9.40 -57.72 21.89
CA THR A 65 8.38 -58.53 22.59
C THR A 65 8.97 -59.35 23.74
N GLY A 66 10.15 -59.95 23.55
CA GLY A 66 10.85 -60.68 24.61
C GLY A 66 11.26 -59.77 25.76
N LEU A 67 11.82 -58.60 25.42
CA LEU A 67 12.19 -57.60 26.42
C LEU A 67 10.98 -57.08 27.21
N ALA A 68 9.86 -56.81 26.54
CA ALA A 68 8.61 -56.41 27.20
C ALA A 68 8.12 -57.50 28.17
N SER A 69 8.14 -58.77 27.77
CA SER A 69 7.76 -59.90 28.64
C SER A 69 8.66 -60.00 29.87
N ASP A 70 9.97 -59.87 29.71
CA ASP A 70 10.93 -59.94 30.82
C ASP A 70 10.73 -58.80 31.82
N LEU A 71 10.49 -57.58 31.34
CA LEU A 71 10.23 -56.40 32.18
C LEU A 71 8.93 -56.55 32.96
N ILE A 72 7.87 -57.04 32.33
CA ILE A 72 6.57 -57.31 32.97
C ILE A 72 6.71 -58.41 34.04
N ALA A 73 7.41 -59.51 33.72
CA ALA A 73 7.64 -60.62 34.64
C ALA A 73 8.41 -60.18 35.89
N ASN A 74 9.41 -59.32 35.72
CA ASN A 74 10.19 -58.73 36.81
C ASN A 74 9.51 -57.54 37.50
N ARG A 75 8.27 -57.19 37.12
CA ARG A 75 7.51 -56.03 37.63
C ARG A 75 8.29 -54.71 37.58
N THR A 76 9.12 -54.54 36.54
CA THR A 76 9.96 -53.36 36.37
C THR A 76 9.23 -52.30 35.55
N ARG A 77 9.02 -51.11 36.12
CA ARG A 77 8.42 -49.97 35.40
C ARG A 77 9.35 -49.51 34.28
N ALA A 78 8.87 -49.53 33.03
CA ALA A 78 9.61 -49.02 31.87
C ALA A 78 8.67 -48.45 30.80
N ILE A 79 9.19 -47.54 29.99
CA ILE A 79 8.54 -46.98 28.79
C ILE A 79 9.36 -47.47 27.59
N LEU A 80 8.82 -48.47 26.88
CA LEU A 80 9.47 -49.08 25.73
C LEU A 80 9.13 -48.27 24.47
N ILE A 81 10.15 -47.71 23.84
CA ILE A 81 10.04 -46.89 22.65
C ILE A 81 10.61 -47.68 21.47
N ILE A 82 9.78 -48.01 20.49
CA ILE A 82 10.20 -48.73 19.30
C ILE A 82 9.99 -47.85 18.07
N ASP A 83 11.09 -47.36 17.52
CA ASP A 83 11.07 -46.64 16.24
C ASP A 83 10.95 -47.63 15.08
N ASN A 84 10.35 -47.19 13.98
CA ASN A 84 10.14 -47.97 12.77
C ASN A 84 9.30 -49.27 12.98
N CYS A 85 8.31 -49.24 13.89
CA CYS A 85 7.53 -50.38 14.35
C CYS A 85 6.33 -50.76 13.46
N PRO A 86 6.38 -51.89 12.71
CA PRO A 86 5.30 -52.30 11.80
C PRO A 86 4.02 -52.67 12.55
N PRO A 87 2.84 -52.68 11.88
CA PRO A 87 1.54 -52.92 12.52
C PRO A 87 1.47 -54.29 13.24
N ASP A 88 2.01 -55.35 12.62
CA ASP A 88 2.01 -56.70 13.19
C ASP A 88 2.79 -56.79 14.52
N LEU A 89 3.92 -56.09 14.62
CA LEU A 89 4.67 -56.05 15.86
C LEU A 89 3.95 -55.21 16.91
N HIS A 90 3.37 -54.08 16.51
CA HIS A 90 2.56 -53.23 17.38
C HIS A 90 1.39 -54.00 18.00
N HIS A 91 0.65 -54.79 17.23
CA HIS A 91 -0.43 -55.64 17.75
C HIS A 91 0.05 -56.64 18.80
N ARG A 92 1.19 -57.32 18.55
CA ARG A 92 1.78 -58.25 19.53
C ARG A 92 2.17 -57.55 20.83
N LEU A 93 2.77 -56.37 20.74
CA LEU A 93 3.17 -55.57 21.91
C LEU A 93 1.97 -55.02 22.67
N SER A 94 0.93 -54.60 21.96
CA SER A 94 -0.33 -54.13 22.55
C SER A 94 -0.98 -55.21 23.41
N GLY A 95 -1.04 -56.45 22.92
CA GLY A 95 -1.55 -57.59 23.68
C GLY A 95 -0.77 -57.86 24.97
N LEU A 96 0.56 -57.74 24.94
CA LEU A 96 1.42 -57.89 26.12
C LEU A 96 1.24 -56.73 27.12
N CYS A 97 1.19 -55.50 26.61
CA CYS A 97 1.12 -54.28 27.41
C CYS A 97 -0.19 -54.16 28.22
N ARG A 98 -1.31 -54.71 27.72
CA ARG A 98 -2.63 -54.61 28.36
C ARG A 98 -2.95 -55.69 29.38
N GLY A 99 -2.02 -56.61 29.67
CA GLY A 99 -2.23 -57.62 30.71
C GLY A 99 -2.51 -56.98 32.09
N GLN A 100 -3.35 -57.63 32.91
CA GLN A 100 -3.82 -57.12 34.23
C GLN A 100 -2.72 -56.78 35.26
N ASN A 101 -1.44 -57.06 34.97
CA ASN A 101 -0.28 -56.76 35.82
C ASN A 101 0.88 -56.08 35.06
N SER A 102 0.61 -55.48 33.90
CA SER A 102 1.67 -54.81 33.14
C SER A 102 2.17 -53.57 33.86
N THR A 103 3.50 -53.48 34.00
CA THR A 103 4.20 -52.29 34.50
C THR A 103 4.87 -51.51 33.35
N VAL A 104 4.72 -51.97 32.11
CA VAL A 104 5.36 -51.38 30.95
C VAL A 104 4.34 -50.54 30.18
N SER A 105 4.75 -49.36 29.73
CA SER A 105 4.02 -48.56 28.75
C SER A 105 4.82 -48.61 27.45
N VAL A 106 4.15 -48.60 26.30
CA VAL A 106 4.84 -48.73 25.01
C VAL A 106 4.48 -47.57 24.10
N LEU A 107 5.49 -47.01 23.44
CA LEU A 107 5.38 -45.98 22.41
C LEU A 107 5.98 -46.53 21.10
N THR A 108 5.16 -46.68 20.07
CA THR A 108 5.61 -47.12 18.75
C THR A 108 5.61 -45.96 17.77
N VAL A 109 6.59 -45.91 16.87
CA VAL A 109 6.68 -44.89 15.81
C VAL A 109 6.64 -45.56 14.44
N GLU A 110 5.78 -45.08 13.55
CA GLU A 110 5.63 -45.61 12.18
C GLU A 110 5.54 -44.44 11.18
N TYR A 111 6.05 -44.65 9.96
CA TYR A 111 5.95 -43.68 8.87
C TYR A 111 4.97 -44.05 7.74
N ASP A 112 4.28 -45.18 7.85
CA ASP A 112 3.17 -45.59 6.98
C ASP A 112 1.87 -44.94 7.50
N VAL A 113 1.18 -44.17 6.65
CA VAL A 113 0.02 -43.34 7.02
C VAL A 113 -1.28 -44.05 6.64
N ARG A 114 -1.52 -45.22 7.25
CA ARG A 114 -2.81 -45.92 7.10
C ARG A 114 -3.81 -45.43 8.14
N ASP A 115 -5.09 -45.41 7.78
CA ASP A 115 -6.22 -45.12 8.68
C ASP A 115 -6.54 -46.26 9.67
N ASP A 116 -5.53 -47.01 10.10
CA ASP A 116 -5.70 -48.11 11.02
C ASP A 116 -5.69 -47.60 12.47
N HIS A 117 -6.76 -47.90 13.22
CA HIS A 117 -6.94 -47.53 14.62
C HIS A 117 -6.99 -48.80 15.48
N PRO A 118 -5.85 -49.32 15.94
CA PRO A 118 -5.81 -50.48 16.81
C PRO A 118 -6.63 -50.24 18.07
N GLU A 119 -7.58 -51.12 18.38
CA GLU A 119 -8.38 -51.04 19.61
C GLU A 119 -7.47 -50.81 20.81
N GLY A 120 -7.82 -49.88 21.72
CA GLY A 120 -7.14 -49.55 22.99
C GLY A 120 -5.73 -48.92 22.88
N THR A 121 -5.33 -48.48 21.68
CA THR A 121 -4.10 -47.72 21.45
C THR A 121 -4.47 -46.26 21.22
N GLN A 122 -3.80 -45.33 21.90
CA GLN A 122 -3.91 -43.92 21.53
C GLN A 122 -3.04 -43.68 20.30
N VAL A 123 -3.66 -43.43 19.16
CA VAL A 123 -2.97 -43.06 17.92
C VAL A 123 -2.81 -41.55 17.87
N VAL A 124 -1.58 -41.09 17.69
CA VAL A 124 -1.26 -39.68 17.48
C VAL A 124 -0.68 -39.52 16.09
N THR A 125 -1.32 -38.69 15.27
CA THR A 125 -0.85 -38.35 13.93
C THR A 125 -0.07 -37.05 13.99
N LEU A 126 1.16 -37.08 13.48
CA LEU A 126 2.00 -35.90 13.36
C LEU A 126 2.00 -35.42 11.90
N ASP A 127 1.34 -34.28 11.66
CA ASP A 127 1.25 -33.64 10.36
C ASP A 127 2.50 -32.81 10.02
N THR A 128 2.54 -32.32 8.78
CA THR A 128 3.58 -31.40 8.31
C THR A 128 3.59 -30.09 9.10
N SER A 129 4.78 -29.53 9.31
CA SER A 129 4.96 -28.26 10.02
C SER A 129 4.52 -27.07 9.18
N SER A 130 4.24 -25.93 9.82
CA SER A 130 3.98 -24.68 9.09
C SER A 130 5.24 -24.20 8.35
N VAL A 131 5.05 -23.43 7.28
CA VAL A 131 6.16 -22.86 6.48
C VAL A 131 7.07 -22.03 7.38
N GLU A 132 6.53 -21.20 8.25
CA GLU A 132 7.28 -20.32 9.15
C GLU A 132 8.13 -21.10 10.16
N LEU A 133 7.66 -22.28 10.60
CA LEU A 133 8.44 -23.14 11.49
C LEU A 133 9.62 -23.77 10.74
N ILE A 134 9.40 -24.20 9.49
CA ILE A 134 10.47 -24.74 8.63
C ILE A 134 11.47 -23.64 8.27
N GLU A 135 11.04 -22.43 7.96
CA GLU A 135 11.92 -21.28 7.72
C GLU A 135 12.86 -21.06 8.91
N LYS A 136 12.30 -20.95 10.12
CA LYS A 136 13.09 -20.78 11.35
C LYS A 136 14.06 -21.94 11.58
N LEU A 137 13.66 -23.16 11.25
CA LEU A 137 14.52 -24.35 11.35
C LEU A 137 15.71 -24.25 10.40
N ILE A 138 15.45 -23.92 9.13
CA ILE A 138 16.48 -23.83 8.09
C ILE A 138 17.41 -22.66 8.37
N GLN A 139 16.89 -21.47 8.68
CA GLN A 139 17.69 -20.29 8.97
C GLN A 139 18.64 -20.50 10.16
N ARG A 140 18.21 -21.26 11.17
CA ARG A 140 19.05 -21.60 12.33
C ARG A 140 20.15 -22.60 12.01
N ARG A 141 19.94 -23.52 11.07
CA ARG A 141 20.90 -24.58 10.71
C ARG A 141 21.85 -24.16 9.59
N TYR A 142 21.35 -23.37 8.64
CA TYR A 142 22.03 -22.96 7.41
C TYR A 142 22.05 -21.43 7.34
N SER A 143 22.86 -20.80 8.20
CA SER A 143 22.92 -19.34 8.31
C SER A 143 23.47 -18.63 7.06
N HIS A 144 24.01 -19.39 6.10
CA HIS A 144 24.50 -18.87 4.82
C HIS A 144 23.39 -18.72 3.77
N LEU A 145 22.24 -19.40 3.95
CA LEU A 145 21.13 -19.29 3.00
C LEU A 145 20.44 -17.94 3.14
N SER A 146 20.04 -17.38 1.99
CA SER A 146 19.28 -16.14 1.98
C SER A 146 17.90 -16.36 2.64
N PRO A 147 17.26 -15.31 3.19
CA PRO A 147 15.89 -15.40 3.67
C PRO A 147 14.89 -15.78 2.57
N VAL A 148 15.16 -15.38 1.32
CA VAL A 148 14.32 -15.71 0.16
C VAL A 148 14.39 -17.21 -0.12
N ASP A 149 15.60 -17.77 -0.21
CA ASP A 149 15.80 -19.21 -0.42
C ASP A 149 15.23 -20.04 0.73
N THR A 150 15.40 -19.57 1.97
CA THR A 150 14.86 -20.23 3.16
C THR A 150 13.34 -20.39 3.08
N ARG A 151 12.64 -19.34 2.65
CA ARG A 151 11.19 -19.36 2.42
C ARG A 151 10.81 -20.27 1.28
N THR A 152 11.47 -20.15 0.12
CA THR A 152 11.21 -21.00 -1.05
C THR A 152 11.45 -22.49 -0.74
N ILE A 153 12.48 -22.83 0.03
CA ILE A 153 12.75 -24.20 0.52
C ILE A 153 11.61 -24.68 1.44
N ALA A 154 11.17 -23.82 2.37
CA ALA A 154 10.11 -24.16 3.30
C ALA A 154 8.79 -24.47 2.56
N GLU A 155 8.41 -23.62 1.60
CA GLU A 155 7.25 -23.82 0.73
C GLU A 155 7.40 -25.08 -0.14
N ALA A 156 8.56 -25.27 -0.78
CA ALA A 156 8.83 -26.43 -1.64
C ALA A 156 8.83 -27.77 -0.88
N SER A 157 9.17 -27.74 0.41
CA SER A 157 9.15 -28.91 1.30
C SER A 157 7.75 -29.33 1.73
N GLY A 158 6.74 -28.47 1.56
CA GLY A 158 5.38 -28.67 2.05
C GLY A 158 5.33 -28.95 3.55
N GLY A 159 6.19 -28.29 4.34
CA GLY A 159 6.23 -28.48 5.79
C GLY A 159 6.97 -29.72 6.29
N ASN A 160 7.61 -30.49 5.39
CA ASN A 160 8.41 -31.66 5.78
C ASN A 160 9.86 -31.27 6.09
N ALA A 161 10.23 -31.28 7.37
CA ALA A 161 11.56 -30.85 7.82
C ALA A 161 12.71 -31.64 7.17
N ARG A 162 12.56 -32.94 6.91
CA ARG A 162 13.62 -33.74 6.28
C ARG A 162 13.81 -33.39 4.81
N ILE A 163 12.72 -33.09 4.09
CA ILE A 163 12.79 -32.59 2.71
C ILE A 163 13.42 -31.20 2.69
N ALA A 164 12.98 -30.31 3.60
CA ALA A 164 13.54 -28.96 3.70
C ALA A 164 15.06 -28.98 3.95
N ILE A 165 15.52 -29.83 4.87
CA ILE A 165 16.95 -30.02 5.14
C ILE A 165 17.69 -30.55 3.91
N ALA A 166 17.13 -31.56 3.22
CA ALA A 166 17.75 -32.11 2.02
C ALA A 166 17.83 -31.08 0.87
N LEU A 167 16.83 -30.20 0.73
CA LEU A 167 16.85 -29.09 -0.24
C LEU A 167 17.89 -28.02 0.15
N ALA A 168 17.98 -27.67 1.43
CA ALA A 168 18.98 -26.73 1.93
C ALA A 168 20.42 -27.24 1.66
N GLU A 169 20.68 -28.53 1.85
CA GLU A 169 21.98 -29.16 1.52
C GLU A 169 22.30 -29.15 0.02
N THR A 170 21.29 -29.16 -0.86
CA THR A 170 21.52 -29.07 -2.31
C THR A 170 21.84 -27.66 -2.78
N VAL A 171 21.25 -26.62 -2.18
CA VAL A 171 21.55 -25.22 -2.55
C VAL A 171 23.03 -24.90 -2.34
N GLU A 172 23.62 -25.42 -1.25
CA GLU A 172 25.06 -25.28 -0.96
C GLU A 172 25.97 -25.80 -2.09
N ARG A 173 25.49 -26.75 -2.92
CA ARG A 173 26.29 -27.43 -3.94
C ARG A 173 26.02 -26.98 -5.36
N THR A 174 24.79 -26.57 -5.67
CA THR A 174 24.33 -26.40 -7.06
C THR A 174 23.56 -25.11 -7.32
N GLU A 175 23.46 -24.18 -6.35
CA GLU A 175 22.71 -22.90 -6.47
C GLU A 175 21.24 -23.07 -6.92
N THR A 176 20.66 -24.24 -6.64
CA THR A 176 19.32 -24.60 -7.11
C THR A 176 18.49 -25.23 -6.00
N ILE A 177 17.21 -24.82 -5.99
CA ILE A 177 16.18 -25.35 -5.09
C ILE A 177 15.37 -26.44 -5.83
N ALA A 178 15.73 -26.76 -7.08
CA ALA A 178 14.97 -27.62 -7.98
C ALA A 178 15.09 -29.11 -7.63
N GLY A 179 14.39 -29.52 -6.58
CA GLY A 179 14.01 -30.92 -6.36
C GLY A 179 14.91 -31.73 -5.44
N LEU A 180 14.35 -32.84 -4.98
CA LEU A 180 15.00 -33.73 -4.02
C LEU A 180 16.03 -34.63 -4.72
N SER A 181 17.33 -34.48 -4.46
CA SER A 181 18.39 -35.30 -5.09
C SER A 181 18.55 -36.69 -4.47
N ASN A 182 18.26 -36.83 -3.17
CA ASN A 182 18.47 -38.07 -2.40
C ASN A 182 17.48 -39.19 -2.80
N ASP A 183 17.97 -40.18 -3.54
CA ASP A 183 17.17 -41.31 -4.04
C ASP A 183 16.58 -42.16 -2.91
N GLU A 184 17.35 -42.44 -1.86
CA GLU A 184 16.88 -43.25 -0.74
C GLU A 184 15.72 -42.57 -0.01
N LEU A 185 15.85 -41.27 0.24
CA LEU A 185 14.80 -40.47 0.86
C LEU A 185 13.54 -40.41 -0.04
N PHE A 186 13.70 -40.20 -1.34
CA PHE A 186 12.60 -40.27 -2.30
C PHE A 186 11.89 -41.63 -2.25
N GLN A 187 12.63 -42.75 -2.31
CA GLN A 187 12.04 -44.08 -2.27
C GLN A 187 11.29 -44.34 -0.95
N ARG A 188 11.83 -43.87 0.18
CA ARG A 188 11.15 -43.99 1.49
C ARG A 188 9.84 -43.19 1.53
N LEU A 189 9.84 -41.96 1.02
CA LEU A 189 8.66 -41.10 0.97
C LEU A 189 7.59 -41.63 0.01
N PHE A 190 8.00 -42.12 -1.16
CA PHE A 190 7.10 -42.60 -2.21
C PHE A 190 6.52 -44.00 -1.93
N ARG A 191 7.34 -44.94 -1.43
CA ARG A 191 6.93 -46.34 -1.21
C ARG A 191 6.24 -46.61 0.12
N GLN A 192 6.63 -45.92 1.19
CA GLN A 192 6.03 -46.09 2.53
C GLN A 192 5.92 -47.56 3.01
N ARG A 193 6.96 -48.38 2.79
CA ARG A 193 7.01 -49.85 3.08
C ARG A 193 6.17 -50.75 2.17
N GLN A 194 5.57 -50.22 1.12
CA GLN A 194 4.85 -51.02 0.12
C GLN A 194 5.79 -51.57 -0.96
N GLU A 195 5.32 -52.59 -1.69
CA GLU A 195 6.01 -53.12 -2.87
C GLU A 195 6.12 -52.05 -3.98
N SER A 196 7.14 -52.20 -4.83
CA SER A 196 7.35 -51.29 -5.94
C SER A 196 6.27 -51.48 -7.01
N ASP A 197 5.42 -50.48 -7.19
CA ASP A 197 4.46 -50.42 -8.28
C ASP A 197 4.95 -49.45 -9.37
N GLN A 198 5.35 -50.01 -10.52
CA GLN A 198 5.84 -49.23 -11.65
C GLN A 198 4.72 -48.42 -12.32
N ALA A 199 3.47 -48.91 -12.33
CA ALA A 199 2.35 -48.19 -12.91
C ALA A 199 1.98 -46.96 -12.06
N LEU A 200 2.00 -47.09 -10.73
CA LEU A 200 1.84 -45.94 -9.83
C LEU A 200 2.94 -44.88 -10.02
N LEU A 201 4.19 -45.30 -10.25
CA LEU A 201 5.29 -44.38 -10.51
C LEU A 201 5.11 -43.61 -11.82
N LEU A 202 4.72 -44.29 -12.91
CA LEU A 202 4.43 -43.66 -14.21
C LEU A 202 3.26 -42.69 -14.12
N ALA A 203 2.20 -43.05 -13.38
CA ALA A 203 1.08 -42.16 -13.08
C ALA A 203 1.55 -40.90 -12.34
N ALA A 204 2.37 -41.06 -11.30
CA ALA A 204 2.90 -39.93 -10.53
C ALA A 204 3.81 -39.03 -11.39
N GLN A 205 4.61 -39.60 -12.29
CA GLN A 205 5.45 -38.88 -13.24
C GLN A 205 4.61 -38.01 -14.19
N ALA A 206 3.60 -38.61 -14.85
CA ALA A 206 2.72 -37.89 -15.76
C ALA A 206 1.97 -36.76 -15.06
N CYS A 207 1.36 -37.04 -13.90
CA CYS A 207 0.65 -36.03 -13.10
C CYS A 207 1.56 -34.92 -12.57
N SER A 208 2.86 -35.19 -12.40
CA SER A 208 3.83 -34.18 -11.95
C SER A 208 4.30 -33.25 -13.05
N LEU A 209 4.09 -33.58 -14.34
CA LEU A 209 4.44 -32.68 -15.46
C LEU A 209 3.72 -31.35 -15.35
N VAL A 210 2.54 -31.31 -14.71
CA VAL A 210 1.77 -30.08 -14.47
C VAL A 210 1.84 -29.66 -13.01
N TYR A 211 1.53 -28.39 -12.74
CA TYR A 211 1.51 -27.87 -11.37
C TYR A 211 0.29 -28.40 -10.60
N SER A 212 -0.87 -28.43 -11.24
CA SER A 212 -2.12 -29.00 -10.74
C SER A 212 -3.03 -29.43 -11.91
N PHE A 213 -3.97 -30.33 -11.66
CA PHE A 213 -4.86 -30.87 -12.70
C PHE A 213 -6.27 -31.18 -12.16
N GLN A 214 -7.24 -31.25 -13.07
CA GLN A 214 -8.59 -31.73 -12.78
C GLN A 214 -8.56 -33.26 -12.61
N GLY A 215 -8.95 -33.77 -11.43
CA GLY A 215 -8.83 -35.19 -11.10
C GLY A 215 -10.10 -36.05 -11.12
N GLU A 216 -11.28 -35.49 -11.44
CA GLU A 216 -12.60 -36.16 -11.33
C GLU A 216 -13.35 -36.30 -12.66
N VAL A 217 -13.15 -35.35 -13.58
CA VAL A 217 -13.83 -35.27 -14.88
C VAL A 217 -13.08 -36.11 -15.89
N LEU A 218 -13.78 -37.12 -16.44
CA LEU A 218 -13.23 -38.07 -17.41
C LEU A 218 -13.67 -37.79 -18.85
N THR A 219 -14.64 -36.90 -19.07
CA THR A 219 -15.21 -36.61 -20.38
C THR A 219 -15.43 -35.11 -20.59
N GLY A 220 -15.38 -34.66 -21.84
CA GLY A 220 -15.53 -33.25 -22.21
C GLY A 220 -14.20 -32.52 -22.41
N SER A 221 -14.28 -31.25 -22.84
CA SER A 221 -13.10 -30.42 -23.13
C SER A 221 -12.28 -30.07 -21.89
N GLU A 222 -12.92 -30.04 -20.72
CA GLU A 222 -12.30 -29.75 -19.42
C GLU A 222 -11.67 -31.00 -18.75
N ALA A 223 -11.79 -32.18 -19.36
CA ALA A 223 -11.22 -33.41 -18.83
C ALA A 223 -9.70 -33.44 -19.03
N GLU A 224 -8.96 -33.21 -17.95
CA GLU A 224 -7.49 -33.21 -17.98
C GLU A 224 -6.89 -34.59 -17.65
N LEU A 225 -7.58 -35.40 -16.84
CA LEU A 225 -7.10 -36.71 -16.42
C LEU A 225 -6.85 -37.69 -17.60
N PRO A 226 -7.71 -37.78 -18.63
CA PRO A 226 -7.46 -38.67 -19.78
C PRO A 226 -6.15 -38.34 -20.52
N ARG A 227 -5.78 -37.06 -20.61
CA ARG A 227 -4.54 -36.61 -21.27
C ARG A 227 -3.31 -37.03 -20.49
N LEU A 228 -3.37 -36.90 -19.17
CA LEU A 228 -2.33 -37.40 -18.28
C LEU A 228 -2.24 -38.95 -18.34
N ALA A 229 -3.35 -39.64 -18.58
CA ALA A 229 -3.37 -41.10 -18.72
C ALA A 229 -2.62 -41.56 -19.97
N VAL A 230 -2.78 -40.85 -21.09
CA VAL A 230 -2.00 -41.07 -22.32
C VAL A 230 -0.49 -40.91 -22.04
N LEU A 231 -0.09 -39.85 -21.34
CA LEU A 231 1.32 -39.62 -20.98
C LEU A 231 1.87 -40.70 -20.03
N ALA A 232 1.03 -41.25 -19.14
CA ALA A 232 1.40 -42.36 -18.26
C ALA A 232 1.42 -43.72 -18.96
N GLY A 233 0.90 -43.82 -20.20
CA GLY A 233 0.69 -45.09 -20.90
C GLY A 233 -0.40 -45.97 -20.27
N GLN A 234 -1.44 -45.35 -19.70
CA GLN A 234 -2.49 -46.02 -18.92
C GLN A 234 -3.89 -45.67 -19.40
N THR A 235 -4.88 -46.43 -18.95
CA THR A 235 -6.31 -46.09 -19.14
C THR A 235 -6.75 -45.04 -18.12
N ASP A 236 -7.76 -44.24 -18.44
CA ASP A 236 -8.28 -43.18 -17.56
C ASP A 236 -8.67 -43.70 -16.17
N ILE A 237 -9.31 -44.87 -16.12
CA ILE A 237 -9.71 -45.53 -14.87
C ILE A 237 -8.49 -45.99 -14.07
N ALA A 238 -7.45 -46.49 -14.73
CA ALA A 238 -6.21 -46.88 -14.04
C ALA A 238 -5.52 -45.66 -13.44
N LEU A 239 -5.42 -44.56 -14.19
CA LEU A 239 -4.83 -43.33 -13.68
C LEU A 239 -5.64 -42.76 -12.50
N TYR A 240 -6.98 -42.73 -12.59
CA TYR A 240 -7.84 -42.29 -11.48
C TYR A 240 -7.57 -43.08 -10.19
N ARG A 241 -7.44 -44.42 -10.29
CA ARG A 241 -7.10 -45.27 -9.14
C ARG A 241 -5.71 -44.98 -8.58
N HIS A 242 -4.72 -44.75 -9.43
CA HIS A 242 -3.37 -44.41 -9.00
C HIS A 242 -3.32 -43.02 -8.35
N VAL A 243 -4.07 -42.02 -8.84
CA VAL A 243 -4.20 -40.72 -8.18
C VAL A 243 -4.84 -40.87 -6.80
N GLY A 244 -5.88 -41.71 -6.68
CA GLY A 244 -6.47 -42.07 -5.39
C GLY A 244 -5.46 -42.69 -4.42
N GLU A 245 -4.55 -43.53 -4.92
CA GLU A 245 -3.47 -44.10 -4.13
C GLU A 245 -2.43 -43.05 -3.71
N LEU A 246 -2.08 -42.10 -4.58
CA LEU A 246 -1.19 -40.99 -4.22
C LEU A 246 -1.78 -40.11 -3.11
N LEU A 247 -3.10 -39.87 -3.13
CA LEU A 247 -3.81 -39.15 -2.06
C LEU A 247 -3.76 -39.92 -0.74
N ARG A 248 -4.05 -41.23 -0.75
CA ARG A 248 -3.94 -42.07 0.46
C ARG A 248 -2.54 -42.09 1.06
N ARG A 249 -1.51 -41.95 0.22
CA ARG A 249 -0.12 -41.85 0.66
C ARG A 249 0.31 -40.44 1.07
N ASN A 250 -0.57 -39.43 1.03
CA ASN A 250 -0.21 -38.02 1.23
C ASN A 250 0.92 -37.54 0.29
N LEU A 251 0.95 -38.07 -0.95
CA LEU A 251 1.86 -37.67 -2.04
C LEU A 251 1.15 -36.83 -3.11
N ALA A 252 -0.16 -36.65 -2.96
CA ALA A 252 -0.96 -35.69 -3.67
C ALA A 252 -1.87 -34.97 -2.67
N GLN A 253 -2.32 -33.77 -3.03
CA GLN A 253 -3.34 -33.04 -2.29
C GLN A 253 -4.57 -32.87 -3.16
N GLN A 254 -5.71 -32.74 -2.48
CA GLN A 254 -7.01 -32.50 -3.07
C GLN A 254 -7.56 -31.16 -2.53
N ARG A 255 -8.03 -30.31 -3.44
CA ARG A 255 -8.80 -29.09 -3.15
C ARG A 255 -9.97 -29.07 -4.12
N GLY A 256 -11.19 -29.31 -3.65
CA GLY A 256 -12.33 -29.55 -4.54
C GLY A 256 -12.09 -30.69 -5.53
N GLY A 257 -12.39 -30.44 -6.81
CA GLY A 257 -12.11 -31.34 -7.94
C GLY A 257 -10.65 -31.32 -8.42
N TRP A 258 -9.81 -30.46 -7.85
CA TRP A 258 -8.42 -30.29 -8.25
C TRP A 258 -7.49 -31.21 -7.48
N ARG A 259 -6.42 -31.65 -8.15
CA ARG A 259 -5.37 -32.50 -7.59
C ARG A 259 -4.00 -31.92 -7.93
N ALA A 260 -3.05 -32.06 -7.01
CA ALA A 260 -1.66 -31.70 -7.25
C ALA A 260 -0.73 -32.70 -6.56
N VAL A 261 0.31 -33.15 -7.26
CA VAL A 261 1.37 -33.96 -6.64
C VAL A 261 2.21 -33.05 -5.75
N LEU A 262 2.29 -33.38 -4.45
CA LEU A 262 2.95 -32.56 -3.43
C LEU A 262 3.64 -33.46 -2.39
N PRO A 263 4.71 -32.95 -1.74
CA PRO A 263 5.31 -31.60 -1.85
C PRO A 263 6.03 -31.34 -3.18
N HIS A 264 6.24 -30.05 -3.51
CA HIS A 264 6.85 -29.64 -4.78
C HIS A 264 8.22 -30.28 -5.02
N ALA A 265 9.03 -30.49 -3.96
CA ALA A 265 10.31 -31.18 -4.07
C ALA A 265 10.22 -32.57 -4.71
N ILE A 266 9.16 -33.33 -4.40
CA ILE A 266 8.90 -34.66 -4.95
C ILE A 266 8.36 -34.54 -6.38
N ALA A 267 7.39 -33.65 -6.59
CA ALA A 267 6.79 -33.42 -7.89
C ALA A 267 7.83 -32.95 -8.93
N ASN A 268 8.75 -32.06 -8.56
CA ASN A 268 9.82 -31.59 -9.45
C ASN A 268 10.74 -32.75 -9.88
N ARG A 269 11.11 -33.65 -8.95
CA ARG A 269 11.90 -34.85 -9.28
C ARG A 269 11.16 -35.78 -10.24
N LEU A 270 9.87 -36.01 -9.98
CA LEU A 270 9.03 -36.84 -10.83
C LEU A 270 8.84 -36.25 -12.23
N ALA A 271 8.60 -34.94 -12.31
CA ALA A 271 8.46 -34.20 -13.56
C ALA A 271 9.75 -34.23 -14.39
N ALA A 272 10.91 -34.04 -13.76
CA ALA A 272 12.20 -34.16 -14.44
C ALA A 272 12.36 -35.54 -15.10
N ARG A 273 12.12 -36.62 -14.36
CA ARG A 273 12.15 -37.99 -14.91
C ARG A 273 11.12 -38.20 -16.02
N ALA A 274 9.94 -37.59 -15.92
CA ALA A 274 8.89 -37.69 -16.92
C ALA A 274 9.29 -37.00 -18.24
N LEU A 275 9.97 -35.85 -18.17
CA LEU A 275 10.55 -35.21 -19.34
C LEU A 275 11.60 -36.13 -19.99
N GLU A 276 12.44 -36.80 -19.20
CA GLU A 276 13.51 -37.67 -19.72
C GLU A 276 12.95 -38.88 -20.49
N SER A 277 11.84 -39.44 -20.00
CA SER A 277 11.25 -40.66 -20.53
C SER A 277 10.16 -40.44 -21.59
N THR A 278 9.68 -39.20 -21.78
CA THR A 278 8.53 -38.92 -22.66
C THR A 278 8.93 -38.01 -23.82
N PRO A 279 8.64 -38.37 -25.08
CA PRO A 279 8.93 -37.51 -26.24
C PRO A 279 8.21 -36.16 -26.17
N TYR A 280 8.92 -35.08 -26.51
CA TYR A 280 8.36 -33.72 -26.48
C TYR A 280 7.09 -33.58 -27.32
N ASP A 281 7.04 -34.17 -28.52
CA ASP A 281 5.88 -34.02 -29.41
C ASP A 281 4.60 -34.57 -28.77
N LEU A 282 4.71 -35.66 -27.99
CA LEU A 282 3.58 -36.20 -27.22
C LEU A 282 3.17 -35.27 -26.07
N ILE A 283 4.14 -34.70 -25.35
CA ILE A 283 3.89 -33.72 -24.28
C ILE A 283 3.19 -32.48 -24.86
N ASN A 284 3.68 -31.97 -25.98
CA ASN A 284 3.13 -30.79 -26.66
C ASN A 284 1.70 -31.05 -27.14
N GLN A 285 1.46 -32.22 -27.75
CA GLN A 285 0.12 -32.63 -28.19
C GLN A 285 -0.86 -32.72 -27.01
N GLU A 286 -0.48 -33.37 -25.90
CA GLU A 286 -1.41 -33.63 -24.81
C GLU A 286 -1.59 -32.44 -23.85
N LEU A 287 -0.55 -31.65 -23.59
CA LEU A 287 -0.58 -30.58 -22.58
C LEU A 287 -0.74 -29.17 -23.17
N VAL A 288 -0.35 -28.94 -24.43
CA VAL A 288 -0.28 -27.58 -25.00
C VAL A 288 -1.26 -27.38 -26.14
N GLU A 289 -1.13 -28.14 -27.23
CA GLU A 289 -1.97 -27.96 -28.44
C GLU A 289 -3.33 -28.63 -28.30
N GLY A 290 -3.35 -29.86 -27.80
CA GLY A 290 -4.57 -30.59 -27.54
C GLY A 290 -5.18 -30.27 -26.19
N GLY A 291 -4.37 -29.87 -25.19
CA GLY A 291 -4.77 -29.64 -23.79
C GLY A 291 -5.71 -28.45 -23.57
N SER A 292 -6.27 -28.34 -22.36
CA SER A 292 -7.00 -27.12 -21.97
C SER A 292 -6.03 -25.94 -21.82
N ALA A 293 -6.50 -24.71 -22.02
CA ALA A 293 -5.72 -23.50 -21.77
C ALA A 293 -5.10 -23.51 -20.35
N ARG A 294 -5.86 -24.00 -19.37
CA ARG A 294 -5.40 -24.15 -17.99
C ARG A 294 -4.28 -25.18 -17.88
N LEU A 295 -4.40 -26.35 -18.51
CA LEU A 295 -3.38 -27.40 -18.43
C LEU A 295 -2.04 -26.92 -19.02
N ALA A 296 -2.07 -26.17 -20.12
CA ALA A 296 -0.89 -25.54 -20.70
C ALA A 296 -0.25 -24.51 -19.75
N ARG A 297 -1.08 -23.69 -19.09
CA ARG A 297 -0.63 -22.77 -18.02
C ARG A 297 0.05 -23.54 -16.89
N SER A 298 -0.56 -24.63 -16.43
CA SER A 298 -0.06 -25.45 -15.35
C SER A 298 1.27 -26.16 -15.70
N PHE A 299 1.40 -26.63 -16.94
CA PHE A 299 2.64 -27.17 -17.48
C PHE A 299 3.75 -26.12 -17.50
N SER A 300 3.47 -24.92 -18.02
CA SER A 300 4.44 -23.81 -18.02
C SER A 300 4.89 -23.43 -16.61
N ARG A 301 3.98 -23.47 -15.62
CA ARG A 301 4.29 -23.23 -14.21
C ARG A 301 5.21 -24.31 -13.66
N ARG A 302 4.98 -25.59 -13.96
CA ARG A 302 5.89 -26.68 -13.55
C ARG A 302 7.29 -26.50 -14.14
N LEU A 303 7.41 -26.11 -15.40
CA LEU A 303 8.71 -25.87 -16.05
C LEU A 303 9.54 -24.82 -15.30
N SER A 304 8.91 -23.82 -14.68
CA SER A 304 9.58 -22.79 -13.87
C SER A 304 10.42 -23.35 -12.71
N PHE A 305 10.08 -24.57 -12.25
CA PHE A 305 10.80 -25.27 -11.18
C PHE A 305 11.93 -26.18 -11.68
N LEU A 306 12.11 -26.32 -13.00
CA LEU A 306 13.04 -27.25 -13.64
C LEU A 306 14.10 -26.51 -14.46
N HIS A 307 14.53 -25.34 -13.98
CA HIS A 307 15.40 -24.42 -14.73
C HIS A 307 16.79 -24.99 -15.07
N ASP A 308 17.28 -25.99 -14.33
CA ASP A 308 18.55 -26.68 -14.62
C ASP A 308 18.38 -27.95 -15.46
N HIS A 309 17.14 -28.33 -15.78
CA HIS A 309 16.87 -29.56 -16.50
C HIS A 309 17.04 -29.37 -18.01
N PRO A 310 17.92 -30.14 -18.69
CA PRO A 310 18.26 -29.90 -20.10
C PRO A 310 17.06 -29.88 -21.05
N GLN A 311 16.08 -30.78 -20.84
CA GLN A 311 14.89 -30.81 -21.68
C GLN A 311 13.92 -29.66 -21.37
N ALA A 312 13.81 -29.22 -20.12
CA ALA A 312 12.97 -28.06 -19.80
C ALA A 312 13.55 -26.80 -20.44
N ILE A 313 14.88 -26.65 -20.40
CA ILE A 313 15.61 -25.60 -21.11
C ILE A 313 15.31 -25.66 -22.62
N ALA A 314 15.46 -26.83 -23.26
CA ALA A 314 15.24 -26.98 -24.69
C ALA A 314 13.79 -26.63 -25.11
N ILE A 315 12.79 -27.02 -24.30
CA ILE A 315 11.39 -26.66 -24.52
C ILE A 315 11.20 -25.15 -24.48
N VAL A 316 11.72 -24.50 -23.42
CA VAL A 316 11.55 -23.05 -23.23
C VAL A 316 12.32 -22.25 -24.29
N GLU A 317 13.52 -22.67 -24.68
CA GLU A 317 14.26 -22.07 -25.80
C GLU A 317 13.47 -22.15 -27.10
N ARG A 318 12.84 -23.31 -27.39
CA ARG A 318 11.97 -23.47 -28.56
C ARG A 318 10.75 -22.55 -28.50
N TRP A 319 10.14 -22.37 -27.34
CA TRP A 319 9.01 -21.47 -27.17
C TRP A 319 9.38 -20.00 -27.34
N LEU A 320 10.54 -19.58 -26.81
CA LEU A 320 11.03 -18.19 -26.84
C LEU A 320 11.77 -17.83 -28.14
N ALA A 321 12.10 -18.81 -29.00
CA ALA A 321 12.72 -18.58 -30.30
C ALA A 321 11.81 -17.75 -31.23
N PRO A 322 12.37 -17.02 -32.22
CA PRO A 322 11.56 -16.34 -33.22
C PRO A 322 10.60 -17.31 -33.93
N GLY A 323 9.31 -16.97 -33.99
CA GLY A 323 8.26 -17.85 -34.53
C GLY A 323 7.82 -18.99 -33.61
N GLY A 324 8.41 -19.11 -32.41
CA GLY A 324 7.95 -20.02 -31.36
C GLY A 324 6.69 -19.52 -30.65
N LEU A 325 6.07 -20.40 -29.85
CA LEU A 325 4.80 -20.16 -29.15
C LEU A 325 4.76 -18.85 -28.34
N LEU A 326 5.89 -18.49 -27.73
CA LEU A 326 6.06 -17.32 -26.87
C LEU A 326 7.10 -16.33 -27.43
N GLY A 327 7.43 -16.47 -28.71
CA GLY A 327 8.52 -15.74 -29.36
C GLY A 327 8.19 -14.29 -29.73
N ASP A 328 6.90 -14.01 -29.99
CA ASP A 328 6.36 -12.66 -30.21
C ASP A 328 5.49 -12.25 -29.02
N VAL A 329 6.09 -11.48 -28.11
CA VAL A 329 5.48 -11.09 -26.83
C VAL A 329 4.32 -10.10 -27.02
N ALA A 330 4.33 -9.35 -28.12
CA ALA A 330 3.36 -8.28 -28.36
C ALA A 330 1.94 -8.79 -28.69
N VAL A 331 1.83 -10.03 -29.18
CA VAL A 331 0.57 -10.64 -29.63
C VAL A 331 0.05 -11.72 -28.68
N LEU A 332 0.65 -11.87 -27.50
CA LEU A 332 0.25 -12.90 -26.53
C LEU A 332 -1.10 -12.56 -25.89
N ASN A 333 -2.02 -13.53 -25.93
CA ASN A 333 -3.24 -13.51 -25.13
C ASN A 333 -2.94 -13.78 -23.64
N ASP A 334 -3.94 -13.68 -22.77
CA ASP A 334 -3.77 -13.85 -21.31
C ASP A 334 -3.09 -15.17 -20.92
N LEU A 335 -3.36 -16.25 -21.66
CA LEU A 335 -2.68 -17.53 -21.47
C LEU A 335 -1.19 -17.42 -21.82
N GLY A 336 -0.86 -16.93 -23.01
CA GLY A 336 0.51 -16.76 -23.47
C GLY A 336 1.32 -15.84 -22.56
N GLN A 337 0.72 -14.75 -22.07
CA GLN A 337 1.37 -13.85 -21.12
C GLN A 337 1.68 -14.54 -19.78
N ALA A 338 0.76 -15.35 -19.26
CA ALA A 338 0.98 -16.14 -18.06
C ALA A 338 2.09 -17.19 -18.27
N MET A 339 2.06 -17.91 -19.40
CA MET A 339 3.09 -18.89 -19.75
C MET A 339 4.47 -18.23 -19.91
N PHE A 340 4.53 -17.06 -20.56
CA PHE A 340 5.77 -16.29 -20.72
C PHE A 340 6.39 -15.91 -19.38
N LYS A 341 5.58 -15.40 -18.44
CA LYS A 341 6.03 -15.10 -17.07
C LYS A 341 6.50 -16.35 -16.33
N ASN A 342 5.78 -17.47 -16.49
CA ASN A 342 6.13 -18.73 -15.84
C ASN A 342 7.45 -19.32 -16.34
N VAL A 343 7.77 -19.23 -17.63
CA VAL A 343 8.99 -19.82 -18.18
C VAL A 343 10.21 -18.90 -18.10
N ALA A 344 10.02 -17.61 -17.78
CA ALA A 344 11.10 -16.66 -17.66
C ALA A 344 12.24 -17.06 -16.71
N PRO A 345 11.97 -17.68 -15.54
CA PRO A 345 13.00 -18.26 -14.68
C PRO A 345 13.88 -19.33 -15.34
N VAL A 346 13.37 -20.06 -16.34
CA VAL A 346 14.11 -21.15 -16.97
C VAL A 346 15.25 -20.57 -17.81
N ARG A 347 14.96 -19.60 -18.69
CA ARG A 347 15.96 -18.92 -19.53
C ARG A 347 15.79 -17.38 -19.50
N PRO A 348 16.40 -16.71 -18.51
CA PRO A 348 16.30 -15.26 -18.33
C PRO A 348 16.77 -14.45 -19.54
N GLU A 349 17.93 -14.81 -20.10
CA GLU A 349 18.49 -14.10 -21.27
C GLU A 349 17.64 -14.25 -22.54
N ALA A 350 17.12 -15.45 -22.81
CA ALA A 350 16.23 -15.68 -23.95
C ALA A 350 14.91 -14.91 -23.79
N THR A 351 14.41 -14.82 -22.56
CA THR A 351 13.20 -14.05 -22.21
C THR A 351 13.42 -12.56 -22.45
N LEU A 352 14.56 -12.01 -21.98
CA LEU A 352 14.92 -10.62 -22.24
C LEU A 352 15.05 -10.35 -23.75
N THR A 353 15.70 -11.26 -24.46
CA THR A 353 15.85 -11.15 -25.93
C THR A 353 14.48 -11.14 -26.63
N ALA A 354 13.49 -11.92 -26.16
CA ALA A 354 12.13 -11.87 -26.69
C ALA A 354 11.44 -10.52 -26.43
N LEU A 355 11.65 -9.90 -25.26
CA LEU A 355 11.16 -8.54 -24.96
C LEU A 355 11.84 -7.46 -25.81
N GLU A 356 13.12 -7.60 -26.09
CA GLU A 356 13.88 -6.67 -26.94
C GLU A 356 13.42 -6.70 -28.40
N ARG A 357 12.99 -7.86 -28.93
CA ARG A 357 12.46 -7.96 -30.31
C ARG A 357 11.25 -7.06 -30.55
N ALA A 358 10.45 -6.77 -29.52
CA ALA A 358 9.31 -5.87 -29.65
C ALA A 358 9.71 -4.48 -30.16
N GLU A 359 10.93 -4.02 -29.88
CA GLU A 359 11.47 -2.75 -30.39
C GLU A 359 11.52 -2.70 -31.93
N THR A 360 11.83 -3.83 -32.57
CA THR A 360 11.97 -3.93 -34.03
C THR A 360 10.70 -4.42 -34.71
N SER A 361 10.01 -5.38 -34.10
CA SER A 361 8.79 -5.97 -34.69
C SER A 361 7.54 -5.11 -34.49
N HIS A 362 7.44 -4.41 -33.36
CA HIS A 362 6.22 -3.71 -32.93
C HIS A 362 6.54 -2.36 -32.25
N PRO A 363 7.22 -1.42 -32.93
CA PRO A 363 7.74 -0.19 -32.31
C PRO A 363 6.64 0.67 -31.65
N ASP A 364 5.44 0.69 -32.24
CA ASP A 364 4.33 1.53 -31.76
C ASP A 364 3.78 1.11 -30.38
N ILE A 365 3.94 -0.17 -30.01
CA ILE A 365 3.43 -0.73 -28.74
C ILE A 365 4.53 -1.24 -27.81
N ALA A 366 5.80 -1.22 -28.23
CA ALA A 366 6.93 -1.72 -27.47
C ALA A 366 7.03 -1.09 -26.06
N ALA A 367 6.89 0.23 -25.98
CA ALA A 367 6.89 0.93 -24.70
C ALA A 367 5.77 0.46 -23.78
N THR A 368 4.55 0.28 -24.30
CA THR A 368 3.41 -0.26 -23.55
C THR A 368 3.67 -1.67 -23.06
N LEU A 369 4.24 -2.51 -23.90
CA LEU A 369 4.60 -3.88 -23.57
C LEU A 369 5.58 -3.95 -22.39
N TRP A 370 6.67 -3.19 -22.45
CA TRP A 370 7.67 -3.17 -21.38
C TRP A 370 7.09 -2.65 -20.05
N ARG A 371 6.11 -1.75 -20.08
CA ARG A 371 5.37 -1.32 -18.87
C ARG A 371 4.56 -2.45 -18.25
N THR A 372 3.89 -3.25 -19.08
CA THR A 372 3.16 -4.45 -18.64
C THR A 372 4.10 -5.48 -18.01
N TYR A 373 5.31 -5.61 -18.55
CA TYR A 373 6.33 -6.56 -18.06
C TYR A 373 7.36 -5.94 -17.10
N ARG A 374 7.12 -4.76 -16.53
CA ARG A 374 8.10 -4.05 -15.68
C ARG A 374 8.59 -4.87 -14.48
N ALA A 375 7.69 -5.63 -13.83
CA ALA A 375 8.04 -6.50 -12.71
C ALA A 375 8.99 -7.62 -13.16
N LEU A 376 8.74 -8.20 -14.33
CA LEU A 376 9.61 -9.21 -14.92
C LEU A 376 10.98 -8.62 -15.32
N LEU A 377 11.00 -7.43 -15.94
CA LEU A 377 12.26 -6.73 -16.26
C LEU A 377 13.10 -6.48 -15.00
N ARG A 378 12.47 -6.10 -13.89
CA ARG A 378 13.13 -5.98 -12.59
C ARG A 378 13.68 -7.32 -12.09
N SER A 379 12.92 -8.41 -12.17
CA SER A 379 13.41 -9.75 -11.78
C SER A 379 14.56 -10.26 -12.65
N LEU A 380 14.57 -9.91 -13.95
CA LEU A 380 15.64 -10.21 -14.90
C LEU A 380 16.91 -9.40 -14.63
N ALA A 381 16.78 -8.17 -14.13
CA ALA A 381 17.89 -7.31 -13.75
C ALA A 381 18.74 -7.87 -12.60
N TYR A 382 18.28 -8.95 -11.94
CA TYR A 382 19.01 -9.64 -10.89
C TYR A 382 20.43 -10.03 -11.29
N ASP A 383 20.56 -10.58 -12.50
CA ASP A 383 21.83 -11.00 -13.08
C ASP A 383 22.62 -9.76 -13.56
N PRO A 384 23.85 -9.54 -13.08
CA PRO A 384 24.69 -8.42 -13.49
C PRO A 384 24.89 -8.33 -15.00
N THR A 385 24.89 -9.46 -15.72
CA THR A 385 25.10 -9.50 -17.18
C THR A 385 23.90 -9.00 -17.97
N LEU A 386 22.70 -9.08 -17.39
CA LEU A 386 21.45 -8.64 -18.00
C LEU A 386 21.03 -7.22 -17.55
N PHE A 387 21.63 -6.72 -16.47
CA PHE A 387 21.27 -5.46 -15.83
C PHE A 387 21.16 -4.27 -16.81
N GLU A 388 22.19 -3.99 -17.59
CA GLU A 388 22.17 -2.79 -18.46
C GLU A 388 21.11 -2.88 -19.56
N ARG A 389 20.89 -4.09 -20.09
CA ARG A 389 19.86 -4.35 -21.11
C ARG A 389 18.45 -4.16 -20.53
N THR A 390 18.20 -4.70 -19.34
CA THR A 390 16.91 -4.51 -18.65
C THR A 390 16.66 -3.05 -18.26
N ALA A 391 17.67 -2.37 -17.72
CA ALA A 391 17.62 -0.95 -17.37
C ALA A 391 17.32 -0.07 -18.59
N ARG A 392 17.88 -0.40 -19.77
CA ARG A 392 17.55 0.26 -21.04
C ARG A 392 16.07 0.12 -21.38
N LEU A 393 15.49 -1.08 -21.31
CA LEU A 393 14.07 -1.27 -21.62
C LEU A 393 13.14 -0.52 -20.65
N LEU A 394 13.47 -0.51 -19.35
CA LEU A 394 12.75 0.29 -18.36
C LEU A 394 12.87 1.81 -18.61
N THR A 395 14.03 2.28 -19.06
CA THR A 395 14.24 3.68 -19.46
C THR A 395 13.32 4.05 -20.64
N LEU A 396 13.29 3.22 -21.69
CA LEU A 396 12.44 3.47 -22.86
C LEU A 396 10.95 3.44 -22.47
N ALA A 397 10.56 2.50 -21.61
CA ALA A 397 9.20 2.41 -21.09
C ALA A 397 8.76 3.65 -20.28
N ALA A 398 9.68 4.28 -19.54
CA ALA A 398 9.41 5.49 -18.75
C ALA A 398 9.39 6.77 -19.61
N THR A 399 10.19 6.83 -20.67
CA THR A 399 10.37 8.05 -21.49
C THR A 399 9.33 8.17 -22.61
N GLN A 400 8.91 7.04 -23.21
CA GLN A 400 8.05 7.02 -24.40
C GLN A 400 6.53 7.08 -24.10
N SER A 401 6.10 7.28 -22.85
CA SER A 401 4.68 7.34 -22.46
C SER A 401 4.22 8.78 -22.15
N MET A 402 2.92 9.03 -22.38
CA MET A 402 2.21 10.26 -22.02
C MET A 402 1.30 10.10 -20.79
N ASP A 403 1.04 8.87 -20.35
CA ASP A 403 0.29 8.58 -19.13
C ASP A 403 1.18 8.81 -17.89
N LYS A 404 0.84 9.82 -17.09
CA LYS A 404 1.59 10.22 -15.89
C LYS A 404 1.65 9.13 -14.83
N GLN A 405 0.57 8.38 -14.62
CA GLN A 405 0.54 7.34 -13.58
C GLN A 405 1.39 6.15 -13.97
N ALA A 406 1.25 5.67 -15.21
CA ALA A 406 2.06 4.57 -15.72
C ALA A 406 3.57 4.92 -15.76
N VAL A 407 3.92 6.16 -16.11
CA VAL A 407 5.31 6.64 -16.10
C VAL A 407 5.88 6.60 -14.67
N LYS A 408 5.10 6.99 -13.67
CA LYS A 408 5.52 6.97 -12.27
C LYS A 408 5.84 5.54 -11.80
N GLU A 409 4.96 4.59 -12.06
CA GLU A 409 5.17 3.18 -11.66
C GLU A 409 6.45 2.57 -12.26
N VAL A 410 6.72 2.89 -13.52
CA VAL A 410 7.92 2.40 -14.23
C VAL A 410 9.17 3.11 -13.73
N THR A 411 9.08 4.41 -13.48
CA THR A 411 10.16 5.22 -12.90
C THR A 411 10.53 4.69 -11.51
N ASP A 412 9.55 4.38 -10.67
CA ASP A 412 9.77 3.81 -9.33
C ASP A 412 10.38 2.40 -9.42
N THR A 413 9.93 1.59 -10.37
CA THR A 413 10.51 0.25 -10.65
C THR A 413 11.97 0.37 -11.10
N PHE A 414 12.28 1.28 -12.03
CA PHE A 414 13.64 1.55 -12.49
C PHE A 414 14.53 2.05 -11.36
N ALA A 415 14.10 3.08 -10.64
CA ALA A 415 14.88 3.72 -9.58
C ALA A 415 15.17 2.74 -8.42
N SER A 416 14.27 1.78 -8.15
CA SER A 416 14.48 0.74 -7.13
C SER A 416 15.68 -0.18 -7.39
N LEU A 417 16.19 -0.23 -8.62
CA LEU A 417 17.40 -0.98 -8.97
C LEU A 417 18.70 -0.29 -8.53
N PHE A 418 18.65 0.96 -8.07
CA PHE A 418 19.85 1.77 -7.81
C PHE A 418 20.20 1.91 -6.33
N THR A 419 19.46 1.28 -5.42
CA THR A 419 19.77 1.32 -3.98
C THR A 419 20.92 0.37 -3.60
N LEU A 420 21.73 0.74 -2.61
CA LEU A 420 22.81 -0.10 -2.07
C LEU A 420 22.32 -1.46 -1.57
N HIS A 421 21.12 -1.53 -0.97
CA HIS A 421 20.54 -2.76 -0.48
C HIS A 421 19.05 -2.87 -0.88
N LEU A 422 18.51 -4.10 -0.88
CA LEU A 422 17.15 -4.44 -1.35
C LEU A 422 16.85 -4.04 -2.81
N SER A 423 17.90 -3.90 -3.63
CA SER A 423 17.76 -3.48 -5.02
C SER A 423 17.26 -4.60 -5.93
N GLY A 424 17.37 -5.87 -5.52
CA GLY A 424 16.99 -7.02 -6.33
C GLY A 424 17.93 -7.26 -7.51
N THR A 425 19.15 -6.70 -7.47
CA THR A 425 20.19 -6.87 -8.50
C THR A 425 21.59 -6.94 -7.91
N HIS A 426 22.40 -7.86 -8.44
CA HIS A 426 23.83 -7.98 -8.14
C HIS A 426 24.71 -7.06 -9.00
N ALA A 427 24.10 -6.23 -9.85
CA ALA A 427 24.84 -5.26 -10.65
C ALA A 427 25.73 -4.38 -9.78
N THR A 428 26.99 -4.23 -10.19
CA THR A 428 28.01 -3.46 -9.48
C THR A 428 27.68 -1.97 -9.45
N ILE A 429 28.30 -1.23 -8.53
CA ILE A 429 28.15 0.23 -8.49
C ILE A 429 28.60 0.86 -9.82
N GLU A 430 29.66 0.34 -10.44
CA GLU A 430 30.18 0.84 -11.70
C GLU A 430 29.17 0.69 -12.85
N GLN A 431 28.49 -0.46 -12.95
CA GLN A 431 27.42 -0.66 -13.95
C GLN A 431 26.24 0.29 -13.73
N ARG A 432 25.82 0.46 -12.47
CA ARG A 432 24.72 1.37 -12.10
C ARG A 432 25.06 2.83 -12.41
N LEU A 433 26.26 3.28 -12.04
CA LEU A 433 26.74 4.63 -12.34
C LEU A 433 26.90 4.85 -13.84
N GLY A 434 27.29 3.82 -14.61
CA GLY A 434 27.35 3.90 -16.07
C GLY A 434 25.97 4.08 -16.74
N VAL A 435 24.90 3.54 -16.16
CA VAL A 435 23.52 3.84 -16.60
C VAL A 435 23.14 5.27 -16.21
N ILE A 436 23.39 5.68 -14.96
CA ILE A 436 23.08 7.02 -14.47
C ILE A 436 23.78 8.09 -15.32
N GLU A 437 25.07 7.94 -15.59
CA GLU A 437 25.84 8.91 -16.36
C GLU A 437 25.30 9.08 -17.79
N ARG A 438 24.91 7.98 -18.45
CA ARG A 438 24.28 8.04 -19.78
C ARG A 438 22.98 8.83 -19.77
N LEU A 439 22.16 8.65 -18.73
CA LEU A 439 20.89 9.37 -18.59
C LEU A 439 21.09 10.85 -18.30
N LEU A 440 22.03 11.19 -17.41
CA LEU A 440 22.32 12.58 -17.04
C LEU A 440 22.93 13.39 -18.20
N LYS A 441 23.59 12.73 -19.15
CA LYS A 441 24.14 13.35 -20.37
C LYS A 441 23.17 13.37 -21.56
N SER A 442 21.94 12.88 -21.38
CA SER A 442 20.93 12.91 -22.43
C SER A 442 20.34 14.30 -22.60
N ASP A 443 20.13 14.73 -23.84
CA ASP A 443 19.40 15.97 -24.16
C ASP A 443 17.88 15.83 -23.88
N GLU A 444 17.38 14.61 -23.65
CA GLU A 444 15.98 14.36 -23.36
C GLU A 444 15.65 14.62 -21.87
N VAL A 445 14.80 15.61 -21.59
CA VAL A 445 14.40 16.02 -20.23
C VAL A 445 13.85 14.85 -19.38
N LYS A 446 13.10 13.92 -19.98
CA LYS A 446 12.57 12.75 -19.26
C LYS A 446 13.69 11.79 -18.83
N ALA A 447 14.62 11.49 -19.74
CA ALA A 447 15.79 10.65 -19.44
C ALA A 447 16.69 11.31 -18.38
N TYR A 448 16.92 12.61 -18.53
CA TYR A 448 17.65 13.44 -17.57
C TYR A 448 17.06 13.33 -16.15
N THR A 449 15.73 13.52 -16.03
CA THR A 449 15.00 13.44 -14.75
C THR A 449 15.10 12.04 -14.14
N LEU A 450 15.01 11.00 -14.97
CA LEU A 450 15.17 9.61 -14.56
C LEU A 450 16.59 9.33 -14.03
N GLY A 451 17.62 9.91 -14.65
CA GLY A 451 19.00 9.84 -14.20
C GLY A 451 19.20 10.47 -12.81
N LEU A 452 18.62 11.64 -12.57
CA LEU A 452 18.65 12.29 -11.24
C LEU A 452 17.93 11.44 -10.18
N ALA A 453 16.78 10.84 -10.52
CA ALA A 453 16.06 9.94 -9.61
C ALA A 453 16.88 8.70 -9.23
N ALA A 454 17.54 8.07 -10.20
CA ALA A 454 18.43 6.94 -9.96
C ALA A 454 19.67 7.33 -9.12
N LEU A 455 20.28 8.48 -9.39
CA LEU A 455 21.40 8.99 -8.57
C LEU A 455 20.97 9.28 -7.12
N SER A 456 19.78 9.84 -6.94
CA SER A 456 19.19 10.06 -5.61
C SER A 456 19.01 8.74 -4.86
N LYS A 457 18.51 7.68 -5.52
CA LYS A 457 18.43 6.33 -4.95
C LYS A 457 19.79 5.71 -4.64
N ALA A 458 20.81 5.96 -5.47
CA ALA A 458 22.17 5.49 -5.23
C ALA A 458 22.82 6.13 -3.99
N LEU A 459 22.42 7.34 -3.62
CA LEU A 459 22.88 8.03 -2.40
C LEU A 459 22.00 7.79 -1.16
N THR A 460 20.93 7.00 -1.28
CA THR A 460 20.03 6.72 -0.17
C THR A 460 20.65 5.72 0.82
N THR A 461 20.51 5.98 2.12
CA THR A 461 21.04 5.12 3.22
C THR A 461 19.96 4.36 3.98
N HIS A 462 18.68 4.56 3.64
CA HIS A 462 17.54 3.90 4.25
C HIS A 462 16.82 3.04 3.20
N PHE A 463 16.65 1.76 3.49
CA PHE A 463 16.18 0.79 2.51
C PHE A 463 14.86 0.16 2.94
N SER A 464 13.91 0.14 2.02
CA SER A 464 12.67 -0.63 2.11
C SER A 464 12.31 -1.14 0.72
N SER A 465 11.67 -2.30 0.65
CA SER A 465 11.17 -2.89 -0.60
C SER A 465 9.85 -3.58 -0.34
N PHE A 466 8.94 -3.45 -1.31
CA PHE A 466 7.65 -4.15 -1.36
C PHE A 466 7.56 -5.07 -2.59
N TYR A 467 8.69 -5.34 -3.24
CA TYR A 467 8.78 -6.20 -4.43
C TYR A 467 9.08 -7.65 -4.04
N ASP A 468 8.57 -8.58 -4.84
CA ASP A 468 8.92 -10.00 -4.77
C ASP A 468 10.35 -10.24 -5.27
N PHE A 469 11.08 -11.13 -4.59
CA PHE A 469 12.46 -11.49 -4.93
C PHE A 469 12.59 -12.91 -5.50
N GLU A 470 11.52 -13.69 -5.44
CA GLU A 470 11.46 -15.05 -5.96
C GLU A 470 11.45 -15.07 -7.49
N PHE A 471 12.03 -16.11 -8.08
CA PHE A 471 12.05 -16.27 -9.54
C PHE A 471 12.10 -17.74 -9.94
N GLY A 472 10.93 -18.39 -9.91
CA GLY A 472 10.81 -19.84 -10.11
C GLY A 472 11.51 -20.61 -9.00
N ALA A 473 12.24 -21.67 -9.34
CA ALA A 473 13.07 -22.42 -8.38
C ALA A 473 14.54 -21.96 -8.30
N ARG A 474 14.91 -20.84 -8.96
CA ARG A 474 16.29 -20.34 -8.90
C ARG A 474 16.60 -19.85 -7.49
N SER A 475 17.82 -20.10 -7.01
CA SER A 475 18.31 -19.43 -5.81
C SER A 475 18.30 -17.91 -6.01
N ARG A 476 17.79 -17.19 -5.02
CA ARG A 476 17.64 -15.74 -5.04
C ARG A 476 17.95 -15.15 -3.67
N ASP A 477 18.31 -13.89 -3.68
CA ASP A 477 18.49 -13.05 -2.49
C ASP A 477 18.00 -11.64 -2.80
N TYR A 478 18.33 -10.68 -1.93
CA TYR A 478 17.95 -9.29 -2.11
C TYR A 478 18.83 -8.51 -3.13
N GLY A 479 19.71 -9.20 -3.85
CA GLY A 479 20.73 -8.63 -4.73
C GLY A 479 21.97 -8.20 -3.95
N TYR A 480 22.67 -7.19 -4.47
CA TYR A 480 23.89 -6.64 -3.87
C TYR A 480 23.65 -6.30 -2.39
N GLN A 481 24.56 -6.78 -1.54
CA GLN A 481 24.59 -6.48 -0.12
C GLN A 481 26.04 -6.20 0.29
N PRO A 482 26.33 -5.04 0.88
CA PRO A 482 27.67 -4.74 1.36
C PRO A 482 28.05 -5.73 2.48
N GLN A 483 29.21 -6.37 2.36
CA GLN A 483 29.69 -7.36 3.33
C GLN A 483 30.45 -6.71 4.47
N ASN A 484 31.07 -5.56 4.18
CA ASN A 484 31.88 -4.81 5.13
C ASN A 484 31.70 -3.31 4.92
N TYR A 485 32.33 -2.53 5.80
CA TYR A 485 32.28 -1.07 5.72
C TYR A 485 33.03 -0.51 4.48
N GLU A 486 34.06 -1.20 3.99
CA GLU A 486 34.80 -0.79 2.80
C GLU A 486 33.91 -0.82 1.54
N ASP A 487 33.01 -1.79 1.41
CA ASP A 487 32.02 -1.85 0.33
C ASP A 487 31.07 -0.65 0.36
N ILE A 488 30.68 -0.22 1.57
CA ILE A 488 29.82 0.95 1.79
C ILE A 488 30.58 2.22 1.37
N THR A 489 31.81 2.40 1.84
CA THR A 489 32.67 3.53 1.47
C THR A 489 32.93 3.54 -0.03
N LYS A 490 33.22 2.40 -0.65
CA LYS A 490 33.44 2.27 -2.10
C LYS A 490 32.19 2.68 -2.87
N TRP A 491 31.01 2.22 -2.46
CA TRP A 491 29.74 2.54 -3.11
C TRP A 491 29.49 4.06 -3.15
N TYR A 492 29.46 4.69 -1.98
CA TYR A 492 29.16 6.12 -1.89
C TYR A 492 30.31 6.97 -2.42
N GLY A 493 31.56 6.56 -2.20
CA GLY A 493 32.74 7.23 -2.76
C GLY A 493 32.71 7.26 -4.30
N SER A 494 32.32 6.15 -4.95
CA SER A 494 32.17 6.10 -6.41
C SER A 494 31.06 7.02 -6.92
N ALA A 495 29.91 7.05 -6.22
CA ALA A 495 28.81 7.94 -6.56
C ALA A 495 29.20 9.43 -6.38
N LEU A 496 29.89 9.78 -5.29
CA LEU A 496 30.41 11.13 -5.06
C LEU A 496 31.47 11.53 -6.09
N HIS A 497 32.33 10.61 -6.52
CA HIS A 497 33.30 10.88 -7.58
C HIS A 497 32.63 11.15 -8.92
N LEU A 498 31.52 10.44 -9.24
CA LEU A 498 30.72 10.76 -10.42
C LEU A 498 30.14 12.18 -10.33
N ILE A 499 29.57 12.55 -9.18
CA ILE A 499 29.03 13.90 -8.93
C ILE A 499 30.10 14.97 -9.13
N GLU A 500 31.29 14.77 -8.56
CA GLU A 500 32.41 15.70 -8.71
C GLU A 500 32.78 15.90 -10.18
N ARG A 501 32.99 14.80 -10.91
CA ARG A 501 33.37 14.84 -12.31
C ARG A 501 32.32 15.56 -13.15
N LEU A 502 31.03 15.19 -12.99
CA LEU A 502 29.94 15.80 -13.74
C LEU A 502 29.74 17.28 -13.39
N ALA A 503 29.87 17.67 -12.13
CA ALA A 503 29.75 19.07 -11.74
C ALA A 503 30.90 19.96 -12.27
N LEU A 504 32.06 19.36 -12.56
CA LEU A 504 33.19 20.04 -13.21
C LEU A 504 33.03 20.13 -14.73
N THR A 505 32.51 19.09 -15.39
CA THR A 505 32.40 19.05 -16.86
C THR A 505 31.09 19.61 -17.39
N GLU A 506 29.99 19.44 -16.66
CA GLU A 506 28.63 19.79 -17.10
C GLU A 506 28.05 20.92 -16.23
N VAL A 507 28.29 22.17 -16.63
CA VAL A 507 27.89 23.36 -15.85
C VAL A 507 26.37 23.40 -15.61
N VAL A 508 25.57 22.93 -16.57
CA VAL A 508 24.09 22.88 -16.47
C VAL A 508 23.61 21.91 -15.38
N LEU A 509 24.37 20.83 -15.11
CA LEU A 509 24.00 19.83 -14.10
C LEU A 509 24.34 20.26 -12.67
N ARG A 510 25.29 21.19 -12.54
CA ARG A 510 25.86 21.58 -11.26
C ARG A 510 24.82 22.00 -10.20
N PRO A 511 23.76 22.78 -10.50
CA PRO A 511 22.76 23.16 -9.51
C PRO A 511 21.98 21.96 -8.94
N GLU A 512 21.54 21.05 -9.81
CA GLU A 512 20.81 19.84 -9.40
C GLU A 512 21.70 18.88 -8.60
N LEU A 513 22.97 18.74 -8.99
CA LEU A 513 23.95 17.94 -8.25
C LEU A 513 24.26 18.53 -6.87
N ARG A 514 24.43 19.85 -6.76
CA ARG A 514 24.58 20.58 -5.48
C ARG A 514 23.39 20.33 -4.56
N LYS A 515 22.17 20.44 -5.09
CA LYS A 515 20.92 20.20 -4.35
C LYS A 515 20.80 18.76 -3.86
N LEU A 516 21.00 17.79 -4.75
CA LEU A 516 20.91 16.36 -4.45
C LEU A 516 21.92 15.96 -3.37
N LEU A 517 23.16 16.43 -3.50
CA LEU A 517 24.18 16.20 -2.48
C LEU A 517 23.80 16.79 -1.12
N ALA A 518 23.34 18.04 -1.07
CA ALA A 518 22.94 18.69 0.18
C ALA A 518 21.81 17.93 0.89
N GLN A 519 20.86 17.38 0.12
CA GLN A 519 19.77 16.55 0.65
C GLN A 519 20.30 15.27 1.30
N SER A 520 21.25 14.58 0.67
CA SER A 520 21.83 13.32 1.16
C SER A 520 22.99 13.48 2.16
N PHE A 521 23.56 14.69 2.28
CA PHE A 521 24.79 14.96 3.04
C PHE A 521 24.79 14.41 4.47
N CYS A 522 23.71 14.66 5.22
CA CYS A 522 23.62 14.26 6.63
C CYS A 522 23.76 12.74 6.80
N ASN A 523 23.11 11.99 5.91
CA ASN A 523 23.11 10.54 5.95
C ASN A 523 24.46 9.99 5.46
N LEU A 524 25.02 10.55 4.39
CA LEU A 524 26.35 10.16 3.90
C LEU A 524 27.45 10.43 4.95
N TRP A 525 27.38 11.57 5.64
CA TRP A 525 28.29 11.90 6.73
C TRP A 525 28.12 10.92 7.91
N SER A 526 26.90 10.72 8.38
CA SER A 526 26.66 9.99 9.63
C SER A 526 26.73 8.47 9.49
N PHE A 527 26.33 7.92 8.33
CA PHE A 527 26.24 6.48 8.09
C PHE A 527 27.39 5.96 7.24
N ALA A 528 27.68 6.59 6.10
CA ALA A 528 28.66 6.10 5.14
C ALA A 528 30.11 6.47 5.47
N GLY A 529 30.33 7.52 6.28
CA GLY A 529 31.64 7.99 6.74
C GLY A 529 32.62 8.39 5.64
N VAL A 530 32.12 8.74 4.46
CA VAL A 530 32.86 9.30 3.31
C VAL A 530 33.23 10.78 3.54
N HIS A 531 33.82 11.07 4.70
CA HIS A 531 34.07 12.44 5.17
C HIS A 531 35.06 13.20 4.26
N ASP A 532 36.09 12.52 3.76
CA ASP A 532 37.13 13.13 2.94
C ASP A 532 36.56 13.56 1.58
N GLU A 533 35.76 12.71 0.95
CA GLU A 533 35.05 12.98 -0.30
C GLU A 533 34.05 14.12 -0.15
N LEU A 534 33.23 14.08 0.91
CA LEU A 534 32.25 15.13 1.19
C LEU A 534 32.92 16.48 1.46
N GLU A 535 33.98 16.53 2.27
CA GLU A 535 34.71 17.77 2.53
C GLU A 535 35.35 18.35 1.27
N ARG A 536 35.99 17.50 0.45
CA ARG A 536 36.64 17.92 -0.80
C ARG A 536 35.62 18.50 -1.76
N LEU A 537 34.50 17.81 -1.96
CA LEU A 537 33.47 18.19 -2.90
C LEU A 537 32.69 19.43 -2.43
N ALA A 538 32.42 19.53 -1.12
CA ALA A 538 31.84 20.72 -0.50
C ALA A 538 32.71 21.97 -0.67
N ARG A 539 34.03 21.83 -0.45
CA ARG A 539 34.99 22.92 -0.69
C ARG A 539 35.07 23.30 -2.16
N GLY A 540 35.01 22.33 -3.06
CA GLY A 540 34.97 22.58 -4.50
C GLY A 540 33.73 23.40 -4.90
N PHE A 541 32.55 23.04 -4.39
CA PHE A 541 31.33 23.78 -4.66
C PHE A 541 31.32 25.19 -4.09
N ALA A 542 31.91 25.40 -2.92
CA ALA A 542 31.99 26.70 -2.26
C ALA A 542 33.13 27.61 -2.75
N ALA A 543 34.04 27.11 -3.59
CA ALA A 543 35.19 27.88 -4.06
C ALA A 543 34.81 28.97 -5.08
N GLU A 544 33.76 28.73 -5.86
CA GLU A 544 33.30 29.66 -6.91
C GLU A 544 32.15 30.55 -6.45
N GLU A 545 31.26 30.03 -5.60
CA GLU A 545 30.03 30.68 -5.18
C GLU A 545 29.57 30.14 -3.83
N PHE A 546 28.86 30.95 -3.04
CA PHE A 546 28.26 30.52 -1.78
C PHE A 546 27.30 29.35 -1.98
N TRP A 547 27.66 28.18 -1.44
CA TRP A 547 26.83 26.99 -1.50
C TRP A 547 25.91 26.89 -0.28
N ARG A 548 24.81 27.66 -0.33
CA ARG A 548 23.80 27.78 0.72
C ARG A 548 23.27 26.42 1.19
N GLU A 549 22.89 25.55 0.28
CA GLU A 549 22.28 24.24 0.60
C GLU A 549 23.29 23.34 1.33
N GLY A 550 24.57 23.39 0.95
CA GLY A 550 25.64 22.64 1.60
C GLY A 550 25.94 23.13 3.01
N TRP A 551 25.99 24.45 3.23
CA TRP A 551 26.14 25.02 4.56
C TRP A 551 24.96 24.62 5.47
N SER A 552 23.72 24.77 4.98
CA SER A 552 22.51 24.32 5.70
C SER A 552 22.55 22.82 6.02
N ALA A 553 23.03 22.00 5.08
CA ALA A 553 23.18 20.57 5.30
C ALA A 553 24.20 20.23 6.38
N CYS A 554 25.32 20.97 6.47
CA CYS A 554 26.29 20.82 7.57
C CYS A 554 25.65 21.15 8.92
N LEU A 555 24.94 22.26 9.04
CA LEU A 555 24.24 22.66 10.26
C LEU A 555 23.20 21.63 10.72
N ARG A 556 22.38 21.14 9.78
CA ARG A 556 21.40 20.07 10.04
C ARG A 556 22.10 18.82 10.59
N THR A 557 23.25 18.46 10.02
CA THR A 557 24.03 17.28 10.41
C THR A 557 24.65 17.43 11.80
N ILE A 558 25.20 18.60 12.13
CA ILE A 558 25.73 18.91 13.47
C ILE A 558 24.62 18.72 14.51
N ARG A 559 23.42 19.24 14.25
CA ARG A 559 22.28 19.17 15.18
C ARG A 559 21.81 17.74 15.46
N LEU A 560 21.55 16.97 14.41
CA LEU A 560 21.05 15.59 14.54
C LEU A 560 22.04 14.68 15.29
N ASN A 561 23.33 15.01 15.24
CA ASN A 561 24.41 14.19 15.78
C ASN A 561 25.06 14.72 17.06
N LYS A 562 24.57 15.83 17.66
CA LYS A 562 25.15 16.46 18.88
C LYS A 562 25.41 15.49 20.05
N ARG A 563 24.73 14.34 20.11
CA ARG A 563 24.87 13.32 21.17
C ARG A 563 25.40 11.95 20.68
N ARG A 564 25.70 11.78 19.39
CA ARG A 564 25.89 10.46 18.77
C ARG A 564 27.21 10.26 17.99
N GLN A 565 28.00 11.30 17.73
CA GLN A 565 29.22 11.20 16.91
C GLN A 565 30.54 11.23 17.70
N PRO A 566 31.61 10.60 17.19
CA PRO A 566 32.95 10.72 17.74
C PRO A 566 33.44 12.19 17.73
N PRO A 567 34.18 12.67 18.75
CA PRO A 567 34.66 14.06 18.83
C PRO A 567 35.46 14.53 17.61
N ARG A 568 36.16 13.60 16.94
CA ARG A 568 36.92 13.87 15.71
C ARG A 568 36.01 14.28 14.55
N ASP A 569 34.90 13.57 14.34
CA ASP A 569 34.00 13.84 13.22
C ASP A 569 33.19 15.11 13.45
N THR A 570 32.79 15.38 14.70
CA THR A 570 32.18 16.66 15.09
C THR A 570 33.13 17.82 14.80
N SER A 571 34.43 17.68 15.14
CA SER A 571 35.42 18.72 14.89
C SER A 571 35.64 18.98 13.39
N ARG A 572 35.67 17.92 12.58
CA ARG A 572 35.76 18.00 11.12
C ARG A 572 34.55 18.72 10.52
N LEU A 573 33.34 18.33 10.96
CA LEU A 573 32.10 18.91 10.47
C LEU A 573 31.97 20.39 10.86
N SER A 574 32.34 20.76 12.10
CA SER A 574 32.39 22.16 12.53
C SER A 574 33.39 22.97 11.71
N ALA A 575 34.58 22.41 11.43
CA ALA A 575 35.56 23.09 10.57
C ALA A 575 35.06 23.27 9.13
N LEU A 576 34.31 22.31 8.59
CA LEU A 576 33.69 22.43 7.27
C LEU A 576 32.58 23.49 7.28
N GLU A 577 31.66 23.43 8.25
CA GLU A 577 30.60 24.43 8.44
C GLU A 577 31.18 25.83 8.48
N SER A 578 32.19 26.08 9.33
CA SER A 578 32.78 27.40 9.50
C SER A 578 33.44 27.94 8.22
N ARG A 579 33.85 27.06 7.29
CA ARG A 579 34.36 27.45 5.97
C ARG A 579 33.27 27.71 4.94
N LEU A 580 32.13 27.04 5.08
CA LEU A 580 30.97 27.23 4.20
C LEU A 580 30.06 28.37 4.67
N ARG A 581 30.31 28.91 5.87
CA ARG A 581 29.51 29.96 6.49
C ARG A 581 29.45 31.22 5.60
N PRO A 582 28.27 31.87 5.48
CA PRO A 582 28.16 33.13 4.77
C PRO A 582 29.13 34.17 5.36
N SER A 583 29.90 34.80 4.47
CA SER A 583 31.03 35.67 4.81
C SER A 583 30.73 37.16 4.61
N ASN A 584 29.75 37.47 3.77
CA ASN A 584 29.34 38.82 3.41
C ASN A 584 27.83 39.02 3.53
N LEU A 585 27.37 40.26 3.36
CA LEU A 585 25.98 40.63 3.54
C LEU A 585 25.05 39.92 2.53
N LEU A 586 25.47 39.80 1.26
CA LEU A 586 24.72 39.09 0.21
C LEU A 586 24.44 37.64 0.60
N GLU A 587 25.49 36.91 0.96
CA GLU A 587 25.41 35.50 1.38
C GLU A 587 24.58 35.33 2.64
N THR A 588 24.69 36.28 3.57
CA THR A 588 23.90 36.27 4.81
C THR A 588 22.42 36.45 4.53
N VAL A 589 22.03 37.34 3.61
CA VAL A 589 20.62 37.49 3.19
C VAL A 589 20.14 36.20 2.52
N SER A 590 20.94 35.63 1.61
CA SER A 590 20.58 34.37 0.95
C SER A 590 20.40 33.21 1.93
N ALA A 591 21.23 33.15 2.96
CA ALA A 591 21.15 32.16 4.03
C ALA A 591 19.92 32.34 4.95
N VAL A 592 19.64 33.56 5.40
CA VAL A 592 18.64 33.83 6.45
C VAL A 592 17.24 34.04 5.88
N VAL A 593 17.14 34.77 4.76
CA VAL A 593 15.88 35.30 4.23
C VAL A 593 15.30 34.39 3.14
N LEU A 594 16.17 33.90 2.25
CA LEU A 594 15.80 33.09 1.08
C LEU A 594 15.82 31.57 1.34
N SER A 595 16.06 31.12 2.57
CA SER A 595 16.14 29.68 2.87
C SER A 595 14.76 29.00 2.99
N ASP A 596 14.70 27.73 2.57
CA ASP A 596 13.49 26.87 2.52
C ASP A 596 12.93 26.46 3.90
N GLY A 597 13.19 27.21 4.98
CA GLY A 597 12.65 26.92 6.31
C GLY A 597 13.11 25.60 6.95
N SER A 598 14.08 24.89 6.35
CA SER A 598 14.61 23.64 6.91
C SER A 598 15.15 23.86 8.34
N ALA A 599 14.94 22.88 9.22
CA ALA A 599 15.27 22.93 10.65
C ALA A 599 16.75 23.21 11.00
N GLY A 600 17.64 23.32 9.99
CA GLY A 600 19.06 23.67 10.12
C GLY A 600 19.28 25.13 10.53
N PHE A 601 18.60 26.10 9.89
CA PHE A 601 18.78 27.53 10.20
C PHE A 601 18.23 27.92 11.58
N ARG A 602 17.25 27.14 12.08
CA ARG A 602 16.64 27.38 13.40
C ARG A 602 17.65 27.33 14.56
N SER A 603 18.80 26.66 14.43
CA SER A 603 19.62 26.30 15.60
C SER A 603 20.92 27.09 15.82
N GLU A 604 21.44 27.83 14.84
CA GLU A 604 22.61 28.72 15.08
C GLU A 604 22.24 29.91 15.98
N LEU A 605 20.97 30.27 15.97
CA LEU A 605 20.36 31.30 16.79
C LEU A 605 19.50 30.70 17.91
N MET A 606 19.69 29.43 18.30
CA MET A 606 19.08 28.84 19.50
C MET A 606 20.16 28.63 20.56
N GLU A 607 19.98 29.25 21.72
CA GLU A 607 20.69 28.91 22.94
C GLU A 607 20.10 27.62 23.53
N GLU A 608 20.84 26.93 24.41
CA GLU A 608 20.47 25.58 24.88
C GLU A 608 19.10 25.51 25.59
N ASP A 609 18.54 26.66 26.01
CA ASP A 609 17.26 26.80 26.72
C ASP A 609 16.14 27.51 25.91
N ASP A 610 16.33 27.85 24.63
CA ASP A 610 15.31 28.55 23.85
C ASP A 610 14.12 27.63 23.48
N ASP A 611 12.89 28.08 23.77
CA ASP A 611 11.68 27.47 23.23
C ASP A 611 11.51 27.77 21.72
N LEU A 612 10.57 27.07 21.08
CA LEU A 612 10.36 27.19 19.63
C LEU A 612 9.97 28.61 19.21
N THR A 613 9.24 29.33 20.05
CA THR A 613 8.72 30.68 19.79
C THR A 613 9.85 31.71 19.80
N THR A 614 10.69 31.67 20.83
CA THR A 614 11.84 32.57 21.03
C THR A 614 12.84 32.44 19.88
N ALA A 615 13.07 31.22 19.40
CA ALA A 615 13.94 30.94 18.26
C ALA A 615 13.40 31.55 16.94
N ILE A 616 12.08 31.45 16.71
CA ILE A 616 11.42 32.05 15.54
C ILE A 616 11.61 33.57 15.58
N GLU A 617 11.30 34.20 16.71
CA GLU A 617 11.40 35.66 16.90
C GLU A 617 12.82 36.19 16.67
N ARG A 618 13.85 35.48 17.15
CA ARG A 618 15.25 35.90 16.97
C ARG A 618 15.65 35.95 15.50
N ILE A 619 15.22 34.96 14.73
CA ILE A 619 15.54 34.90 13.30
C ILE A 619 14.69 35.90 12.51
N GLU A 620 13.42 36.15 12.91
CA GLU A 620 12.59 37.21 12.32
C GLU A 620 13.26 38.58 12.54
N ARG A 621 13.75 38.83 13.76
CA ARG A 621 14.52 40.04 14.07
C ARG A 621 15.77 40.15 13.19
N LYS A 622 16.48 39.04 12.96
CA LYS A 622 17.66 39.04 12.10
C LYS A 622 17.31 39.36 10.64
N ALA A 623 16.23 38.80 10.12
CA ALA A 623 15.72 39.13 8.78
C ALA A 623 15.37 40.61 8.65
N HIS A 624 14.75 41.19 9.68
CA HIS A 624 14.46 42.64 9.75
C HIS A 624 15.74 43.49 9.77
N GLU A 625 16.74 43.14 10.59
CA GLU A 625 18.04 43.82 10.63
C GLU A 625 18.76 43.76 9.27
N LEU A 626 18.67 42.63 8.58
CA LEU A 626 19.25 42.46 7.24
C LEU A 626 18.57 43.39 6.22
N GLY A 627 17.25 43.53 6.28
CA GLY A 627 16.52 44.50 5.45
C GLY A 627 17.00 45.93 5.69
N VAL A 628 17.21 46.30 6.96
CA VAL A 628 17.75 47.61 7.34
C VAL A 628 19.16 47.82 6.76
N MET A 629 20.05 46.84 6.86
CA MET A 629 21.41 46.95 6.33
C MET A 629 21.43 47.07 4.80
N VAL A 630 20.61 46.30 4.08
CA VAL A 630 20.53 46.34 2.62
C VAL A 630 19.89 47.64 2.11
N SER A 631 19.00 48.28 2.88
CA SER A 631 18.40 49.57 2.48
C SER A 631 19.40 50.70 2.23
N MET A 632 20.62 50.56 2.76
CA MET A 632 21.71 51.53 2.61
C MET A 632 22.62 51.25 1.41
N ASP A 633 22.40 50.15 0.68
CA ASP A 633 23.23 49.70 -0.44
C ASP A 633 22.34 49.32 -1.65
N ASP A 634 22.04 50.32 -2.49
CA ASP A 634 21.17 50.14 -3.68
C ASP A 634 21.73 49.11 -4.67
N ALA A 635 23.06 49.03 -4.80
CA ALA A 635 23.70 48.05 -5.68
C ALA A 635 23.48 46.62 -5.18
N LEU A 636 23.61 46.40 -3.86
CA LEU A 636 23.34 45.11 -3.25
C LEU A 636 21.85 44.74 -3.29
N LEU A 637 20.96 45.72 -3.07
CA LEU A 637 19.51 45.51 -3.21
C LEU A 637 19.20 44.99 -4.61
N ARG A 638 19.67 45.66 -5.67
CA ARG A 638 19.44 45.25 -7.06
C ARG A 638 19.95 43.84 -7.37
N ILE A 639 21.04 43.40 -6.75
CA ILE A 639 21.54 42.02 -6.89
C ILE A 639 20.58 41.01 -6.25
N LEU A 640 19.97 41.35 -5.11
CA LEU A 640 19.11 40.44 -4.33
C LEU A 640 17.65 40.39 -4.81
N LEU A 641 17.16 41.45 -5.46
CA LEU A 641 15.76 41.58 -5.84
C LEU A 641 15.20 40.40 -6.65
N PRO A 642 15.89 39.87 -7.68
CA PRO A 642 15.36 38.76 -8.46
C PRO A 642 15.01 37.54 -7.60
N ASP A 643 15.80 37.24 -6.57
CA ASP A 643 15.55 36.09 -5.70
C ASP A 643 14.51 36.42 -4.62
N LEU A 644 14.54 37.62 -4.05
CA LEU A 644 13.55 38.09 -3.08
C LEU A 644 12.12 38.09 -3.67
N LEU A 645 12.01 38.39 -4.95
CA LEU A 645 10.76 38.40 -5.72
C LEU A 645 10.37 37.03 -6.28
N ARG A 646 11.21 35.99 -6.10
CA ARG A 646 10.85 34.58 -6.33
C ARG A 646 10.48 33.84 -5.04
N GLY A 647 10.69 34.51 -3.90
CA GLY A 647 10.20 34.09 -2.60
C GLY A 647 11.29 33.74 -1.60
N GLY A 648 10.85 33.16 -0.49
CA GLY A 648 11.70 32.82 0.65
C GLY A 648 10.89 32.85 1.94
N HIS A 649 11.36 32.18 2.99
CA HIS A 649 10.54 32.02 4.20
C HIS A 649 10.36 33.34 4.98
N ARG A 650 11.27 34.31 4.83
CA ARG A 650 11.29 35.54 5.66
C ARG A 650 11.36 36.84 4.86
N VAL A 651 11.07 36.77 3.56
CA VAL A 651 11.11 37.92 2.64
C VAL A 651 10.17 39.06 3.08
N GLN A 652 9.05 38.74 3.73
CA GLN A 652 8.13 39.75 4.27
C GLN A 652 8.76 40.55 5.42
N THR A 653 9.36 39.88 6.40
CA THR A 653 10.03 40.55 7.52
C THR A 653 11.26 41.33 7.07
N PHE A 654 11.99 40.82 6.09
CA PHE A 654 13.06 41.55 5.41
C PHE A 654 12.54 42.84 4.74
N GLY A 655 11.43 42.75 4.01
CA GLY A 655 10.76 43.91 3.38
C GLY A 655 10.39 45.01 4.39
N ARG A 656 9.94 44.63 5.60
CA ARG A 656 9.72 45.60 6.69
C ARG A 656 11.01 46.33 7.08
N GLY A 657 12.11 45.59 7.24
CA GLY A 657 13.41 46.18 7.53
C GLY A 657 13.87 47.15 6.44
N LEU A 658 13.66 46.79 5.18
CA LEU A 658 14.03 47.59 4.01
C LEU A 658 13.31 48.95 4.00
N ALA A 659 11.99 48.96 4.21
CA ALA A 659 11.20 50.20 4.29
C ALA A 659 11.63 51.08 5.47
N LYS A 660 11.87 50.48 6.64
CA LYS A 660 12.14 51.22 7.89
C LYS A 660 13.32 52.19 7.79
N ALA A 661 14.36 51.80 7.07
CA ALA A 661 15.60 52.54 6.96
C ALA A 661 15.85 53.10 5.55
N SER A 662 14.90 52.93 4.63
CA SER A 662 15.00 53.46 3.27
C SER A 662 15.10 55.00 3.29
N PRO A 663 16.16 55.59 2.70
CA PRO A 663 16.33 57.05 2.66
C PRO A 663 15.31 57.74 1.75
N ASP A 664 14.86 57.05 0.69
CA ASP A 664 13.76 57.48 -0.19
C ASP A 664 12.82 56.29 -0.43
N PRO A 665 11.76 56.12 0.38
CA PRO A 665 10.83 55.01 0.24
C PRO A 665 10.14 54.95 -1.14
N ARG A 666 9.96 56.09 -1.82
CA ARG A 666 9.36 56.12 -3.16
C ARG A 666 10.32 55.54 -4.19
N ALA A 667 11.59 55.94 -4.18
CA ALA A 667 12.59 55.40 -5.10
C ALA A 667 12.82 53.90 -4.88
N THR A 668 12.86 53.45 -3.63
CA THR A 668 12.98 52.02 -3.29
C THR A 668 11.77 51.22 -3.76
N TRP A 669 10.55 51.74 -3.60
CA TRP A 669 9.34 51.11 -4.13
C TRP A 669 9.35 51.02 -5.65
N THR A 670 9.75 52.09 -6.34
CA THR A 670 9.89 52.08 -7.80
C THR A 670 10.87 51.01 -8.26
N THR A 671 11.99 50.84 -7.56
CA THR A 671 12.98 49.79 -7.90
C THR A 671 12.42 48.38 -7.68
N LEU A 672 11.67 48.14 -6.60
CA LEU A 672 10.96 46.88 -6.35
C LEU A 672 9.93 46.57 -7.44
N ALA A 673 9.17 47.58 -7.86
CA ALA A 673 8.14 47.46 -8.88
C ALA A 673 8.73 47.17 -10.28
N GLU A 674 9.78 47.90 -10.65
CA GLU A 674 10.51 47.70 -11.92
C GLU A 674 11.09 46.29 -12.01
N GLU A 675 11.70 45.79 -10.93
CA GLU A 675 12.29 44.44 -10.96
C GLU A 675 11.22 43.34 -10.96
N LEU A 676 10.05 43.55 -10.32
CA LEU A 676 8.94 42.60 -10.37
C LEU A 676 8.45 42.36 -11.81
N GLU A 677 8.46 43.38 -12.66
CA GLU A 677 8.13 43.25 -14.09
C GLU A 677 9.06 42.27 -14.82
N SER A 678 10.33 42.19 -14.41
CA SER A 678 11.33 41.31 -15.01
C SER A 678 11.18 39.83 -14.61
N VAL A 679 10.48 39.52 -13.52
CA VAL A 679 10.26 38.16 -13.02
C VAL A 679 9.04 37.54 -13.73
N PRO A 680 9.13 36.28 -14.24
CA PRO A 680 7.99 35.60 -14.84
C PRO A 680 6.81 35.47 -13.87
N GLU A 681 5.59 35.71 -14.36
CA GLU A 681 4.38 35.77 -13.52
C GLU A 681 4.19 34.54 -12.62
N THR A 682 4.48 33.34 -13.12
CA THR A 682 4.36 32.07 -12.37
C THR A 682 5.38 31.90 -11.23
N GLN A 683 6.41 32.74 -11.19
CA GLN A 683 7.47 32.71 -10.18
C GLN A 683 7.42 33.91 -9.24
N ARG A 684 6.50 34.87 -9.43
CA ARG A 684 6.44 36.09 -8.63
C ARG A 684 5.98 35.81 -7.21
N ASP A 685 6.69 36.37 -6.25
CA ASP A 685 6.36 36.41 -4.84
C ASP A 685 6.39 37.86 -4.35
N VAL A 686 5.23 38.33 -3.88
CA VAL A 686 5.04 39.74 -3.49
C VAL A 686 5.21 39.98 -2.00
N ARG A 687 5.55 38.96 -1.21
CA ARG A 687 5.66 39.08 0.25
C ARG A 687 6.69 40.13 0.68
N VAL A 688 7.77 40.33 -0.08
CA VAL A 688 8.73 41.42 0.18
C VAL A 688 8.10 42.81 0.01
N LEU A 689 7.27 43.01 -1.02
CA LEU A 689 6.51 44.25 -1.22
C LEU A 689 5.45 44.44 -0.14
N MET A 690 4.76 43.37 0.24
CA MET A 690 3.80 43.39 1.35
C MET A 690 4.47 43.87 2.65
N GLY A 691 5.62 43.29 2.99
CA GLY A 691 6.39 43.71 4.16
C GLY A 691 6.84 45.18 4.10
N PHE A 692 7.29 45.63 2.92
CA PHE A 692 7.64 47.02 2.68
C PHE A 692 6.45 47.95 2.93
N LEU A 693 5.28 47.65 2.35
CA LEU A 693 4.04 48.41 2.53
C LEU A 693 3.55 48.41 3.98
N THR A 694 3.59 47.27 4.69
CA THR A 694 3.19 47.20 6.10
C THR A 694 4.01 48.18 6.94
N GLN A 695 5.34 48.21 6.76
CA GLN A 695 6.19 49.13 7.50
C GLN A 695 6.02 50.59 7.06
N LEU A 696 5.82 50.83 5.75
CA LEU A 696 5.58 52.17 5.23
C LEU A 696 4.26 52.74 5.76
N TRP A 697 3.20 51.94 5.83
CA TRP A 697 1.92 52.32 6.41
C TRP A 697 2.02 52.74 7.88
N GLU A 698 2.92 52.11 8.65
CA GLU A 698 3.21 52.50 10.04
C GLU A 698 3.95 53.84 10.14
N GLN A 699 4.71 54.24 9.11
CA GLN A 699 5.57 55.45 9.10
C GLN A 699 4.93 56.65 8.38
N ASP A 700 4.38 56.43 7.18
CA ASP A 700 3.74 57.40 6.30
C ASP A 700 2.57 56.75 5.53
N ARG A 701 1.36 56.90 6.07
CA ARG A 701 0.13 56.36 5.47
C ARG A 701 -0.19 57.00 4.12
N ASN A 702 0.03 58.31 3.99
CA ASN A 702 -0.31 59.03 2.77
C ASN A 702 0.53 58.53 1.60
N LEU A 703 1.83 58.30 1.82
CA LEU A 703 2.70 57.75 0.80
C LEU A 703 2.32 56.30 0.46
N ALA A 704 2.01 55.45 1.45
CA ALA A 704 1.57 54.08 1.19
C ALA A 704 0.28 54.03 0.33
N ASP A 705 -0.70 54.89 0.62
CA ASP A 705 -1.91 55.01 -0.18
C ASP A 705 -1.65 55.51 -1.60
N GLU A 706 -0.79 56.52 -1.75
CA GLU A 706 -0.41 57.04 -3.07
C GLU A 706 0.28 55.95 -3.91
N LEU A 707 1.18 55.17 -3.33
CA LEU A 707 1.86 54.07 -4.03
C LEU A 707 0.89 52.97 -4.46
N LEU A 708 -0.10 52.63 -3.63
CA LEU A 708 -1.14 51.65 -3.96
C LEU A 708 -2.10 52.19 -5.04
N ASP A 709 -2.42 53.48 -5.04
CA ASP A 709 -3.23 54.10 -6.09
C ASP A 709 -2.47 54.17 -7.43
N LEU A 710 -1.16 54.38 -7.39
CA LEU A 710 -0.30 54.33 -8.58
C LEU A 710 -0.14 52.90 -9.12
N ALA A 711 -0.13 51.89 -8.24
CA ALA A 711 0.00 50.47 -8.61
C ALA A 711 -1.09 49.96 -9.55
N ILE A 712 -2.31 50.53 -9.52
CA ILE A 712 -3.40 50.20 -10.47
C ILE A 712 -2.96 50.43 -11.93
N ASN A 713 -2.10 51.43 -12.17
CA ASN A 713 -1.68 51.81 -13.52
C ASN A 713 -0.42 51.08 -14.00
N GLN A 714 0.12 50.14 -13.21
CA GLN A 714 1.32 49.37 -13.52
C GLN A 714 0.94 47.89 -13.65
N PRO A 715 0.96 47.27 -14.84
CA PRO A 715 0.40 45.93 -15.06
C PRO A 715 0.88 44.85 -14.08
N ALA A 716 2.18 44.82 -13.74
CA ALA A 716 2.72 43.82 -12.83
C ALA A 716 2.32 44.02 -11.35
N LEU A 717 2.09 45.27 -10.92
CA LEU A 717 1.57 45.55 -9.58
C LEU A 717 0.05 45.44 -9.53
N ALA A 718 -0.65 45.83 -10.60
CA ALA A 718 -2.09 45.69 -10.74
C ALA A 718 -2.50 44.23 -10.61
N SER A 719 -1.76 43.31 -11.22
CA SER A 719 -2.06 41.87 -11.17
C SER A 719 -1.97 41.25 -9.77
N VAL A 720 -1.23 41.89 -8.86
CA VAL A 720 -1.00 41.43 -7.48
C VAL A 720 -1.54 42.40 -6.43
N LEU A 721 -2.26 43.44 -6.87
CA LEU A 721 -2.76 44.50 -6.01
C LEU A 721 -3.62 43.97 -4.84
N PRO A 722 -4.47 42.94 -5.01
CA PRO A 722 -5.24 42.40 -3.89
C PRO A 722 -4.35 41.85 -2.77
N ALA A 723 -3.22 41.25 -3.10
CA ALA A 723 -2.23 40.80 -2.13
C ALA A 723 -1.45 41.96 -1.50
N LEU A 724 -1.17 43.03 -2.24
CA LEU A 724 -0.53 44.23 -1.69
C LEU A 724 -1.44 44.98 -0.72
N GLN A 725 -2.71 45.16 -1.10
CA GLN A 725 -3.73 45.77 -0.25
C GLN A 725 -3.96 44.96 1.02
N SER A 726 -3.79 43.63 0.97
CA SER A 726 -3.96 42.76 2.12
C SER A 726 -2.86 42.90 3.18
N ALA A 727 -1.73 43.52 2.82
CA ALA A 727 -0.61 43.75 3.74
C ALA A 727 -0.86 44.89 4.76
N ILE A 728 -1.87 45.72 4.51
CA ILE A 728 -2.19 46.90 5.31
C ILE A 728 -3.66 46.84 5.76
N LYS A 729 -4.03 47.75 6.67
CA LYS A 729 -5.42 47.86 7.13
C LYS A 729 -6.34 48.20 5.95
N LEU A 730 -7.44 47.46 5.80
CA LEU A 730 -8.45 47.71 4.77
C LEU A 730 -9.43 48.79 5.27
N ASP A 731 -9.46 49.94 4.59
CA ASP A 731 -10.40 51.03 4.78
C ASP A 731 -11.27 51.28 3.53
N GLU A 732 -12.12 52.31 3.54
CA GLU A 732 -12.99 52.63 2.41
C GLU A 732 -12.20 52.93 1.13
N GLN A 733 -11.04 53.61 1.24
CA GLN A 733 -10.18 53.89 0.09
C GLN A 733 -9.59 52.61 -0.49
N GLY A 734 -9.14 51.69 0.37
CA GLY A 734 -8.68 50.36 -0.03
C GLY A 734 -9.76 49.52 -0.70
N VAL A 735 -11.00 49.56 -0.22
CA VAL A 735 -12.14 48.87 -0.88
C VAL A 735 -12.41 49.45 -2.26
N GLU A 736 -12.48 50.77 -2.40
CA GLU A 736 -12.69 51.40 -3.71
C GLU A 736 -11.51 51.16 -4.66
N ARG A 737 -10.28 51.01 -4.13
CA ARG A 737 -9.11 50.58 -4.90
C ARG A 737 -9.25 49.15 -5.41
N LEU A 738 -9.68 48.21 -4.57
CA LEU A 738 -9.94 46.81 -4.96
C LEU A 738 -11.08 46.67 -5.97
N LYS A 739 -12.17 47.44 -5.79
CA LYS A 739 -13.26 47.52 -6.77
C LYS A 739 -12.74 48.03 -8.11
N ARG A 740 -11.95 49.13 -8.13
CA ARG A 740 -11.33 49.63 -9.36
C ARG A 740 -10.46 48.57 -10.03
N ALA A 741 -9.65 47.81 -9.27
CA ALA A 741 -8.83 46.74 -9.82
C ALA A 741 -9.65 45.60 -10.44
N LEU A 742 -10.80 45.22 -9.87
CA LEU A 742 -11.71 44.23 -10.46
C LEU A 742 -12.18 44.66 -11.87
N HIS A 743 -12.47 45.95 -12.06
CA HIS A 743 -12.92 46.48 -13.35
C HIS A 743 -11.80 46.56 -14.40
N THR A 744 -10.53 46.49 -13.99
CA THR A 744 -9.41 46.48 -14.94
C THR A 744 -9.11 45.10 -15.51
N GLU A 745 -9.65 44.03 -14.92
CA GLU A 745 -9.39 42.62 -15.29
C GLU A 745 -7.89 42.22 -15.31
N LEU A 746 -7.00 43.05 -14.75
CA LEU A 746 -5.56 42.79 -14.71
C LEU A 746 -5.16 41.85 -13.56
N ALA A 747 -5.95 41.80 -12.48
CA ALA A 747 -5.73 40.93 -11.33
C ALA A 747 -6.51 39.63 -11.48
N PRO A 748 -5.86 38.46 -11.54
CA PRO A 748 -6.54 37.18 -11.50
C PRO A 748 -7.39 37.05 -10.23
N ILE A 749 -8.62 36.53 -10.36
CA ILE A 749 -9.60 36.51 -9.28
C ILE A 749 -9.10 35.81 -8.00
N TRP A 750 -8.28 34.76 -8.15
CA TRP A 750 -7.73 33.99 -7.04
C TRP A 750 -6.85 34.84 -6.11
N THR A 751 -6.25 35.93 -6.60
CA THR A 751 -5.39 36.82 -5.78
C THR A 751 -6.18 37.54 -4.69
N TYR A 752 -7.49 37.72 -4.85
CA TYR A 752 -8.35 38.30 -3.82
C TYR A 752 -8.47 37.41 -2.57
N LYS A 753 -8.17 36.10 -2.67
CA LYS A 753 -8.14 35.18 -1.52
C LYS A 753 -7.15 35.64 -0.44
N HIS A 754 -6.11 36.39 -0.78
CA HIS A 754 -5.18 36.98 0.20
C HIS A 754 -5.88 37.87 1.23
N MET A 755 -7.07 38.39 0.94
CA MET A 755 -7.88 39.16 1.88
C MET A 755 -8.42 38.32 3.04
N ALA A 756 -8.56 37.01 2.89
CA ALA A 756 -8.96 36.12 3.98
C ALA A 756 -7.93 36.12 5.14
N HIS A 757 -6.70 36.55 4.88
CA HIS A 757 -5.64 36.65 5.88
C HIS A 757 -5.51 38.05 6.52
N CYS A 758 -6.32 39.02 6.09
CA CYS A 758 -6.37 40.34 6.71
C CYS A 758 -7.20 40.34 7.99
N GLN A 759 -6.91 41.29 8.89
CA GLN A 759 -7.85 41.70 9.94
C GLN A 759 -9.03 42.50 9.35
N VAL A 760 -9.74 41.94 8.37
CA VAL A 760 -10.84 42.59 7.62
C VAL A 760 -11.96 43.07 8.55
N ALA A 761 -12.17 42.38 9.67
CA ALA A 761 -13.37 42.51 10.49
C ALA A 761 -13.38 43.68 11.50
N GLU A 762 -12.24 44.33 11.77
CA GLU A 762 -12.21 45.26 12.92
C GLU A 762 -12.84 46.63 12.61
N HIS A 763 -12.73 47.18 11.38
CA HIS A 763 -12.99 48.61 11.14
C HIS A 763 -13.64 49.00 9.80
N LEU A 764 -14.01 48.05 8.94
CA LEU A 764 -14.66 48.34 7.64
C LEU A 764 -16.20 48.34 7.79
N PRO A 765 -16.93 49.26 7.13
CA PRO A 765 -18.40 49.19 7.06
C PRO A 765 -18.85 47.90 6.36
N SER A 766 -19.69 47.10 7.03
CA SER A 766 -20.17 45.80 6.54
C SER A 766 -20.82 45.86 5.14
N ARG A 767 -21.46 46.98 4.82
CA ARG A 767 -22.04 47.23 3.50
C ARG A 767 -21.00 47.33 2.38
N ALA A 768 -19.88 48.02 2.62
CA ALA A 768 -18.83 48.14 1.63
C ALA A 768 -18.14 46.79 1.36
N LEU A 769 -18.04 45.95 2.39
CA LEU A 769 -17.53 44.59 2.28
C LEU A 769 -18.50 43.66 1.53
N LYS A 770 -19.80 43.72 1.82
CA LYS A 770 -20.85 43.01 1.07
C LYS A 770 -20.74 43.33 -0.42
N ASP A 771 -20.73 44.61 -0.78
CA ASP A 771 -20.68 45.06 -2.17
C ASP A 771 -19.41 44.53 -2.89
N LEU A 772 -18.27 44.48 -2.19
CA LEU A 772 -17.03 43.93 -2.73
C LEU A 772 -17.10 42.41 -2.92
N LEU A 773 -17.63 41.65 -1.94
CA LEU A 773 -17.76 40.19 -2.04
C LEU A 773 -18.66 39.78 -3.21
N LEU A 774 -19.78 40.48 -3.41
CA LEU A 774 -20.68 40.23 -4.53
C LEU A 774 -20.05 40.61 -5.88
N LEU A 775 -19.22 41.65 -5.91
CA LEU A 775 -18.46 42.02 -7.10
C LEU A 775 -17.35 41.01 -7.43
N ILE A 776 -16.71 40.41 -6.42
CA ILE A 776 -15.76 39.30 -6.61
C ILE A 776 -16.51 38.09 -7.17
N ALA A 777 -17.65 37.73 -6.57
CA ALA A 777 -18.44 36.56 -6.97
C ALA A 777 -19.02 36.67 -8.39
N SER A 778 -19.23 37.89 -8.91
CA SER A 778 -19.71 38.08 -10.28
C SER A 778 -18.65 37.77 -11.35
N GLN A 779 -17.38 37.60 -10.95
CA GLN A 779 -16.30 37.20 -11.85
C GLN A 779 -16.26 35.67 -12.04
N VAL A 780 -15.68 35.23 -13.16
CA VAL A 780 -15.43 33.80 -13.42
C VAL A 780 -14.57 33.21 -12.30
N GLU A 781 -15.00 32.10 -11.69
CA GLU A 781 -14.34 31.44 -10.54
C GLU A 781 -14.26 32.30 -9.24
N GLY A 782 -15.02 33.40 -9.16
CA GLY A 782 -14.96 34.31 -8.00
C GLY A 782 -15.79 33.89 -6.78
N VAL A 783 -16.74 32.97 -6.93
CA VAL A 783 -17.63 32.53 -5.84
C VAL A 783 -16.83 31.88 -4.70
N ASP A 784 -15.92 30.96 -5.03
CA ASP A 784 -15.10 30.24 -4.04
C ASP A 784 -14.19 31.21 -3.28
N VAL A 785 -13.59 32.18 -4.00
CA VAL A 785 -12.75 33.23 -3.40
C VAL A 785 -13.56 34.13 -2.45
N ALA A 786 -14.78 34.50 -2.82
CA ALA A 786 -15.65 35.30 -1.96
C ALA A 786 -16.08 34.53 -0.70
N LEU A 787 -16.33 33.23 -0.83
CA LEU A 787 -16.67 32.34 0.29
C LEU A 787 -15.49 32.19 1.27
N ASP A 788 -14.25 32.05 0.78
CA ASP A 788 -13.03 32.07 1.60
C ASP A 788 -12.90 33.32 2.46
N ILE A 789 -13.10 34.50 1.85
CA ILE A 789 -13.00 35.79 2.54
C ILE A 789 -14.12 35.92 3.58
N LEU A 790 -15.34 35.52 3.24
CA LEU A 790 -16.48 35.58 4.16
C LEU A 790 -16.28 34.65 5.37
N PHE A 791 -15.80 33.43 5.14
CA PHE A 791 -15.49 32.48 6.21
C PHE A 791 -14.43 33.03 7.18
N ALA A 792 -13.38 33.67 6.66
CA ALA A 792 -12.37 34.31 7.49
C ALA A 792 -12.97 35.44 8.34
N CYS A 793 -13.90 36.24 7.80
CA CYS A 793 -14.61 37.28 8.56
C CYS A 793 -15.42 36.67 9.71
N PHE A 794 -16.18 35.60 9.46
CA PHE A 794 -16.94 34.92 10.50
C PHE A 794 -16.03 34.29 11.58
N SER A 795 -14.91 33.72 11.18
CA SER A 795 -13.91 33.17 12.10
C SER A 795 -13.30 34.24 13.00
N ALA A 796 -13.02 35.43 12.44
CA ALA A 796 -12.53 36.58 13.20
C ALA A 796 -13.57 37.05 14.22
N ASP A 797 -14.84 37.27 13.80
CA ASP A 797 -15.94 37.66 14.67
C ASP A 797 -16.12 36.70 15.85
N ARG A 798 -16.06 35.37 15.60
CA ARG A 798 -16.14 34.35 16.65
C ARG A 798 -14.98 34.43 17.63
N THR A 799 -13.76 34.68 17.13
CA THR A 799 -12.56 34.80 17.96
C THR A 799 -12.67 35.98 18.94
N ILE A 800 -13.22 37.11 18.49
CA ILE A 800 -13.45 38.30 19.32
C ILE A 800 -14.84 38.33 20.00
N ARG A 801 -15.64 37.26 19.85
CA ARG A 801 -17.00 37.10 20.40
C ARG A 801 -17.97 38.21 20.00
N ARG A 802 -17.94 38.60 18.73
CA ARG A 802 -18.84 39.58 18.11
C ARG A 802 -19.93 38.87 17.30
N GLU A 803 -21.13 39.45 17.26
CA GLU A 803 -22.20 39.00 16.34
C GLU A 803 -21.91 39.40 14.90
N HIS A 804 -22.24 38.52 13.95
CA HIS A 804 -22.07 38.78 12.52
C HIS A 804 -22.99 39.92 12.06
N ALA A 805 -22.44 40.83 11.26
CA ALA A 805 -23.23 41.92 10.71
C ALA A 805 -24.31 41.41 9.74
N PRO A 806 -25.54 41.97 9.76
CA PRO A 806 -26.63 41.55 8.87
C PRO A 806 -26.24 41.56 7.39
N GLU A 807 -25.47 42.55 6.95
CA GLU A 807 -25.02 42.66 5.56
C GLU A 807 -24.10 41.51 5.14
N LEU A 808 -23.32 40.95 6.07
CA LEU A 808 -22.45 39.79 5.79
C LEU A 808 -23.24 38.47 5.79
N LEU A 809 -24.30 38.38 6.60
CA LEU A 809 -25.23 37.26 6.55
C LEU A 809 -25.98 37.24 5.22
N GLU A 810 -26.46 38.40 4.76
CA GLU A 810 -27.06 38.58 3.43
C GLU A 810 -26.06 38.24 2.31
N ALA A 811 -24.81 38.68 2.42
CA ALA A 811 -23.76 38.32 1.45
C ALA A 811 -23.60 36.80 1.35
N GLY A 812 -23.50 36.10 2.49
CA GLY A 812 -23.41 34.64 2.50
C GLY A 812 -24.64 33.94 1.90
N GLN A 813 -25.85 34.46 2.16
CA GLN A 813 -27.09 33.98 1.54
C GLN A 813 -27.09 34.13 0.02
N GLU A 814 -26.54 35.22 -0.51
CA GLU A 814 -26.41 35.46 -1.96
C GLU A 814 -25.29 34.61 -2.60
N LEU A 815 -24.18 34.40 -1.90
CA LEU A 815 -23.04 33.58 -2.35
C LEU A 815 -23.36 32.08 -2.37
N LEU A 816 -24.01 31.57 -1.31
CA LEU A 816 -24.44 30.17 -1.25
C LEU A 816 -25.39 29.80 -2.41
N GLN A 817 -26.16 30.77 -2.91
CA GLN A 817 -27.01 30.59 -4.09
C GLN A 817 -26.24 30.49 -5.41
N GLN A 818 -24.93 30.64 -5.43
CA GLN A 818 -24.08 30.59 -6.64
C GLN A 818 -23.09 29.42 -6.63
N VAL A 819 -23.10 28.58 -5.58
CA VAL A 819 -22.18 27.44 -5.43
C VAL A 819 -22.38 26.40 -6.54
N VAL A 820 -21.26 25.89 -7.05
CA VAL A 820 -21.20 24.82 -8.06
C VAL A 820 -20.49 23.61 -7.46
N PHE A 821 -21.13 22.44 -7.48
CA PHE A 821 -20.57 21.20 -6.94
C PHE A 821 -19.66 20.50 -7.97
N ARG A 822 -18.50 20.00 -7.51
CA ARG A 822 -17.48 19.31 -8.33
C ARG A 822 -16.97 18.05 -7.60
N THR A 823 -16.28 17.15 -8.30
CA THR A 823 -15.64 15.96 -7.70
C THR A 823 -14.36 16.37 -6.95
N ASN A 824 -14.13 15.80 -5.75
CA ASN A 824 -13.07 16.20 -4.81
C ASN A 824 -13.16 17.69 -4.40
N ASN A 825 -14.26 18.12 -3.80
CA ASN A 825 -14.41 19.49 -3.31
C ASN A 825 -13.65 19.67 -1.97
N PRO A 826 -12.48 20.35 -1.93
CA PRO A 826 -11.71 20.50 -0.69
C PRO A 826 -12.36 21.45 0.33
N ASP A 827 -13.46 22.12 -0.04
CA ASP A 827 -14.05 23.24 0.70
C ASP A 827 -15.40 22.92 1.37
N GLU A 828 -15.78 21.63 1.54
CA GLU A 828 -17.02 21.23 2.22
C GLU A 828 -17.14 21.83 3.63
N PHE A 829 -16.05 21.78 4.40
CA PHE A 829 -15.98 22.36 5.75
C PHE A 829 -16.32 23.86 5.76
N LEU A 830 -15.87 24.59 4.74
CA LEU A 830 -16.10 26.02 4.62
C LEU A 830 -17.59 26.32 4.37
N LEU A 831 -18.21 25.57 3.44
CA LEU A 831 -19.64 25.70 3.14
C LEU A 831 -20.51 25.38 4.36
N VAL A 832 -20.17 24.33 5.10
CA VAL A 832 -20.84 23.94 6.35
C VAL A 832 -20.87 25.09 7.35
N GLU A 833 -19.74 25.75 7.57
CA GLU A 833 -19.65 26.83 8.55
C GLU A 833 -20.39 28.10 8.10
N ILE A 834 -20.42 28.40 6.80
CA ILE A 834 -21.21 29.51 6.26
C ILE A 834 -22.71 29.21 6.36
N VAL A 835 -23.15 27.97 6.07
CA VAL A 835 -24.55 27.56 6.24
C VAL A 835 -25.03 27.73 7.68
N LYS A 836 -24.23 27.27 8.66
CA LYS A 836 -24.54 27.40 10.09
C LYS A 836 -24.63 28.86 10.55
N SER A 837 -23.91 29.78 9.91
CA SER A 837 -23.97 31.20 10.24
C SER A 837 -25.11 31.92 9.50
N CYS A 838 -25.28 31.70 8.19
CA CYS A 838 -26.12 32.52 7.31
C CYS A 838 -27.58 32.07 7.19
N LEU A 839 -27.87 30.79 7.42
CA LEU A 839 -29.21 30.22 7.14
C LEU A 839 -30.03 29.99 8.41
N THR A 840 -29.66 30.49 9.59
CA THR A 840 -30.39 30.18 10.84
C THR A 840 -31.77 30.83 10.96
N ALA A 841 -32.06 31.85 10.15
CA ALA A 841 -33.33 32.57 10.20
C ALA A 841 -34.46 31.83 9.47
N PRO A 842 -35.71 31.80 9.99
CA PRO A 842 -36.82 31.04 9.41
C PRO A 842 -37.15 31.36 7.94
N ASP A 843 -36.89 32.57 7.49
CA ASP A 843 -37.15 33.05 6.13
C ASP A 843 -36.12 32.56 5.09
N THR A 844 -34.99 31.99 5.53
CA THR A 844 -33.93 31.50 4.66
C THR A 844 -34.13 30.05 4.17
N GLY A 845 -35.23 29.40 4.54
CA GLY A 845 -35.53 28.02 4.12
C GLY A 845 -35.59 27.83 2.61
N ALA A 846 -36.10 28.81 1.86
CA ALA A 846 -36.11 28.77 0.39
C ALA A 846 -34.69 28.75 -0.21
N ILE A 847 -33.71 29.34 0.47
CA ILE A 847 -32.31 29.34 0.05
C ILE A 847 -31.69 27.96 0.31
N ALA A 848 -31.91 27.39 1.50
CA ALA A 848 -31.46 26.04 1.83
C ALA A 848 -32.01 25.00 0.84
N GLY A 849 -33.30 25.09 0.50
CA GLY A 849 -33.94 24.23 -0.51
C GLY A 849 -33.26 24.33 -1.89
N LYS A 850 -32.97 25.54 -2.39
CA LYS A 850 -32.27 25.71 -3.68
C LYS A 850 -30.88 25.07 -3.69
N ILE A 851 -30.14 25.13 -2.58
CA ILE A 851 -28.81 24.50 -2.47
C ILE A 851 -28.96 22.98 -2.53
N ALA A 852 -29.91 22.42 -1.79
CA ALA A 852 -30.20 20.99 -1.77
C ALA A 852 -30.63 20.47 -3.15
N ALA A 853 -31.48 21.20 -3.87
CA ALA A 853 -31.89 20.84 -5.24
C ALA A 853 -30.69 20.79 -6.22
N ARG A 854 -29.73 21.72 -6.09
CA ARG A 854 -28.50 21.69 -6.90
C ARG A 854 -27.57 20.54 -6.52
N LEU A 855 -27.44 20.24 -5.24
CA LEU A 855 -26.67 19.08 -4.77
C LEU A 855 -27.27 17.79 -5.36
N ARG A 856 -28.59 17.64 -5.30
CA ARG A 856 -29.33 16.52 -5.93
C ARG A 856 -29.00 16.40 -7.42
N GLN A 857 -29.09 17.49 -8.16
CA GLN A 857 -28.77 17.50 -9.58
C GLN A 857 -27.31 17.12 -9.85
N ALA A 858 -26.36 17.65 -9.08
CA ALA A 858 -24.95 17.36 -9.25
C ALA A 858 -24.59 15.89 -8.94
N VAL A 859 -25.22 15.28 -7.94
CA VAL A 859 -25.06 13.84 -7.63
C VAL A 859 -25.65 13.00 -8.77
N TRP A 860 -26.83 13.36 -9.27
CA TRP A 860 -27.48 12.67 -10.39
C TRP A 860 -26.67 12.70 -11.68
N GLU A 861 -26.09 13.85 -12.01
CA GLU A 861 -25.24 14.05 -13.20
C GLU A 861 -23.81 13.51 -13.02
N CYS A 862 -23.49 12.87 -11.89
CA CYS A 862 -22.15 12.42 -11.50
C CYS A 862 -21.10 13.56 -11.49
N GLY A 863 -21.54 14.80 -11.27
CA GLY A 863 -20.69 15.97 -11.09
C GLY A 863 -20.02 16.04 -9.71
N THR A 864 -20.60 15.35 -8.71
CA THR A 864 -20.04 15.15 -7.37
C THR A 864 -20.54 13.82 -6.77
N TYR A 865 -20.00 13.41 -5.63
CA TYR A 865 -20.47 12.22 -4.89
C TYR A 865 -21.23 12.62 -3.62
N SER A 866 -22.20 11.79 -3.20
CA SER A 866 -22.98 11.99 -1.97
C SER A 866 -22.09 12.02 -0.71
N PHE A 867 -21.09 11.13 -0.64
CA PHE A 867 -20.17 11.04 0.51
C PHE A 867 -19.22 12.24 0.63
N ASP A 868 -18.99 13.01 -0.45
CA ASP A 868 -18.17 14.23 -0.44
C ASP A 868 -18.93 15.46 0.09
N ASN A 869 -20.24 15.34 0.34
CA ASN A 869 -21.12 16.47 0.72
C ASN A 869 -22.05 16.13 1.90
N ALA A 870 -21.68 15.11 2.68
CA ALA A 870 -22.48 14.57 3.77
C ALA A 870 -22.68 15.57 4.93
N ASP A 871 -21.61 16.28 5.30
CA ASP A 871 -21.63 17.25 6.39
C ASP A 871 -22.39 18.51 5.98
N LEU A 872 -22.29 18.89 4.70
CA LEU A 872 -23.07 19.98 4.12
C LEU A 872 -24.57 19.67 4.16
N LEU A 873 -24.97 18.49 3.69
CA LEU A 873 -26.37 18.06 3.72
C LEU A 873 -26.90 18.00 5.17
N THR A 874 -26.11 17.43 6.07
CA THR A 874 -26.44 17.37 7.52
C THR A 874 -26.66 18.77 8.09
N SER A 875 -25.83 19.75 7.68
CA SER A 875 -25.95 21.14 8.14
C SER A 875 -27.20 21.82 7.57
N LEU A 876 -27.55 21.58 6.31
CA LEU A 876 -28.78 22.10 5.70
C LEU A 876 -30.03 21.53 6.38
N LEU A 877 -30.06 20.21 6.62
CA LEU A 877 -31.17 19.53 7.30
C LEU A 877 -31.33 19.97 8.75
N ASN A 878 -30.23 20.28 9.45
CA ASN A 878 -30.28 20.82 10.81
C ASN A 878 -30.95 22.18 10.91
N VAL A 879 -30.74 23.03 9.90
CA VAL A 879 -31.18 24.41 9.93
C VAL A 879 -32.59 24.57 9.34
N HIS A 880 -32.88 23.90 8.21
CA HIS A 880 -34.18 23.95 7.52
C HIS A 880 -34.65 22.58 7.01
N PRO A 881 -35.02 21.64 7.90
CA PRO A 881 -35.33 20.26 7.51
C PRO A 881 -36.47 20.16 6.49
N LEU A 882 -37.59 20.87 6.71
CA LEU A 882 -38.77 20.79 5.85
C LEU A 882 -38.49 21.31 4.42
N ALA A 883 -37.91 22.51 4.31
CA ALA A 883 -37.64 23.13 3.01
C ALA A 883 -36.57 22.37 2.21
N VAL A 884 -35.60 21.74 2.89
CA VAL A 884 -34.58 20.89 2.25
C VAL A 884 -35.20 19.59 1.76
N LEU A 885 -36.02 18.92 2.58
CA LEU A 885 -36.74 17.71 2.16
C LEU A 885 -37.67 17.98 0.98
N ASP A 886 -38.44 19.07 1.02
CA ASP A 886 -39.30 19.47 -0.10
C ASP A 886 -38.49 19.63 -1.39
N ALA A 887 -37.37 20.34 -1.34
CA ALA A 887 -36.54 20.58 -2.52
C ALA A 887 -35.83 19.31 -3.04
N LEU A 888 -35.43 18.39 -2.16
CA LEU A 888 -34.84 17.11 -2.57
C LEU A 888 -35.85 16.19 -3.26
N PHE A 889 -37.13 16.33 -2.91
CA PHE A 889 -38.19 15.42 -3.34
C PHE A 889 -39.28 16.09 -4.20
N GLU A 890 -39.02 17.28 -4.72
CA GLU A 890 -39.89 17.96 -5.70
C GLU A 890 -39.60 17.45 -7.12
N GLY A 891 -40.64 17.09 -7.87
CA GLY A 891 -40.53 16.79 -9.31
C GLY A 891 -41.11 15.44 -9.74
N SER A 892 -40.48 14.88 -10.77
CA SER A 892 -40.81 13.58 -11.37
C SER A 892 -40.32 12.40 -10.53
N GLU A 893 -40.65 11.16 -10.91
CA GLU A 893 -40.11 9.96 -10.25
C GLU A 893 -38.58 9.87 -10.35
N GLU A 894 -37.99 10.36 -11.45
CA GLU A 894 -36.53 10.43 -11.60
C GLU A 894 -35.90 11.40 -10.59
N ASP A 895 -36.57 12.53 -10.33
CA ASP A 895 -36.15 13.51 -9.31
C ASP A 895 -36.23 12.94 -7.89
N LEU A 896 -37.27 12.15 -7.60
CA LEU A 896 -37.41 11.45 -6.33
C LEU A 896 -36.27 10.48 -6.11
N GLN A 897 -35.92 9.67 -7.13
CA GLN A 897 -34.80 8.74 -7.06
C GLN A 897 -33.46 9.48 -6.91
N ALA A 898 -33.27 10.59 -7.64
CA ALA A 898 -32.10 11.44 -7.46
C ALA A 898 -31.98 11.96 -6.02
N GLY A 899 -33.11 12.34 -5.40
CA GLY A 899 -33.17 12.74 -3.99
C GLY A 899 -32.76 11.63 -3.03
N VAL A 900 -33.18 10.38 -3.27
CA VAL A 900 -32.75 9.21 -2.49
C VAL A 900 -31.25 8.98 -2.63
N ASN A 901 -30.70 9.08 -3.84
CA ASN A 901 -29.28 8.85 -4.11
C ASN A 901 -28.35 9.82 -3.34
N VAL A 902 -28.83 11.00 -2.96
CA VAL A 902 -28.09 11.95 -2.11
C VAL A 902 -27.82 11.37 -0.72
N PHE A 903 -28.66 10.44 -0.25
CA PHE A 903 -28.50 9.73 1.02
C PHE A 903 -27.84 8.35 0.88
N ASP A 904 -27.59 7.87 -0.34
CA ASP A 904 -26.93 6.59 -0.59
C ASP A 904 -25.41 6.70 -0.45
N SER A 905 -24.76 5.65 0.09
CA SER A 905 -23.29 5.44 0.19
C SER A 905 -22.60 5.71 1.54
N PHE A 906 -23.32 5.77 2.66
CA PHE A 906 -22.69 5.82 3.98
C PHE A 906 -22.34 4.41 4.49
N GLY A 907 -21.04 4.10 4.57
CA GLY A 907 -20.56 2.87 5.21
C GLY A 907 -20.78 2.90 6.74
N ARG A 908 -20.51 1.79 7.44
CA ARG A 908 -20.65 1.67 8.92
C ARG A 908 -19.91 2.74 9.75
N HIS A 909 -19.04 3.54 9.14
CA HIS A 909 -18.21 4.56 9.79
C HIS A 909 -18.68 6.00 9.57
N GLN A 910 -19.73 6.26 8.77
CA GLN A 910 -20.33 7.58 8.60
C GLN A 910 -21.82 7.54 8.92
N SER A 911 -22.30 8.52 9.68
CA SER A 911 -23.72 8.65 10.04
C SER A 911 -24.54 9.13 8.85
N ASN A 912 -25.79 8.69 8.74
CA ASN A 912 -26.69 9.14 7.69
C ASN A 912 -27.14 10.58 7.98
N PRO A 913 -27.05 11.53 7.04
CA PRO A 913 -27.49 12.92 7.24
C PRO A 913 -28.95 13.05 7.70
N ALA A 914 -29.81 12.09 7.34
CA ALA A 914 -31.21 12.06 7.76
C ALA A 914 -31.40 11.85 9.27
N ASP A 915 -30.40 11.29 9.98
CA ASP A 915 -30.46 11.03 11.42
C ASP A 915 -30.54 12.32 12.25
N THR A 916 -30.21 13.47 11.66
CA THR A 916 -30.27 14.78 12.31
C THR A 916 -31.69 15.36 12.42
N ILE A 917 -32.63 14.82 11.64
CA ILE A 917 -34.03 15.27 11.60
C ILE A 917 -34.78 14.69 12.79
N SER A 918 -35.46 15.51 13.59
CA SER A 918 -36.25 14.99 14.71
C SER A 918 -37.47 14.20 14.22
N CYS A 919 -37.92 13.22 14.99
CA CYS A 919 -39.14 12.44 14.68
C CYS A 919 -40.37 13.36 14.47
N GLU A 920 -40.49 14.43 15.25
CA GLU A 920 -41.59 15.40 15.13
C GLU A 920 -41.54 16.16 13.79
N GLN A 921 -40.36 16.61 13.37
CA GLN A 921 -40.17 17.32 12.10
C GLN A 921 -40.41 16.40 10.90
N LEU A 922 -39.90 15.16 10.97
CA LEU A 922 -40.10 14.16 9.93
C LEU A 922 -41.59 13.82 9.75
N ILE A 923 -42.33 13.65 10.84
CA ILE A 923 -43.78 13.42 10.78
C ILE A 923 -44.53 14.65 10.28
N THR A 924 -44.16 15.85 10.73
CA THR A 924 -44.76 17.10 10.23
C THR A 924 -44.63 17.18 8.71
N TRP A 925 -43.46 16.87 8.16
CA TRP A 925 -43.24 16.80 6.72
C TRP A 925 -44.13 15.74 6.05
N CYS A 926 -44.22 14.55 6.63
CA CYS A 926 -45.02 13.45 6.09
C CYS A 926 -46.53 13.74 6.07
N GLU A 927 -47.02 14.54 7.03
CA GLU A 927 -48.45 14.86 7.17
C GLU A 927 -48.99 15.80 6.08
N GLU A 928 -48.14 16.56 5.40
CA GLU A 928 -48.57 17.43 4.30
C GLU A 928 -48.96 16.65 3.03
N ASP A 929 -48.36 15.47 2.80
CA ASP A 929 -48.77 14.51 1.76
C ASP A 929 -48.65 13.08 2.31
N ARG A 930 -49.70 12.70 3.04
CA ARG A 930 -49.77 11.45 3.81
C ARG A 930 -49.64 10.20 2.94
N GLU A 931 -50.02 10.25 1.66
CA GLU A 931 -49.97 9.07 0.79
C GLU A 931 -48.56 8.79 0.28
N ARG A 932 -47.78 9.84 -0.04
CA ARG A 932 -46.47 9.69 -0.69
C ARG A 932 -45.29 9.82 0.27
N ARG A 933 -45.32 10.80 1.17
CA ARG A 933 -44.12 11.20 1.95
C ARG A 933 -43.73 10.18 3.01
N TYR A 934 -44.67 9.40 3.55
CA TYR A 934 -44.35 8.30 4.47
C TYR A 934 -43.53 7.19 3.80
N GLN A 935 -43.88 6.82 2.57
CA GLN A 935 -43.12 5.81 1.80
C GLN A 935 -41.75 6.36 1.39
N LEU A 936 -41.69 7.64 1.04
CA LEU A 936 -40.45 8.31 0.65
C LEU A 936 -39.51 8.51 1.85
N ALA A 937 -40.01 8.87 3.02
CA ALA A 937 -39.22 8.91 4.25
C ALA A 937 -38.54 7.56 4.53
N ALA A 938 -39.27 6.46 4.31
CA ALA A 938 -38.75 5.11 4.50
C ALA A 938 -37.59 4.74 3.55
N SER A 939 -37.42 5.42 2.41
CA SER A 939 -36.34 5.11 1.46
C SER A 939 -34.98 5.67 1.86
N PHE A 940 -34.93 6.77 2.63
CA PHE A 940 -33.67 7.43 2.98
C PHE A 940 -33.30 7.41 4.47
N VAL A 941 -34.25 7.28 5.40
CA VAL A 941 -33.92 7.27 6.85
C VAL A 941 -33.10 6.03 7.24
N THR A 942 -32.32 6.13 8.30
CA THR A 942 -31.69 4.95 8.89
C THR A 942 -32.77 4.08 9.53
N PHE A 943 -32.94 2.84 9.04
CA PHE A 943 -34.01 1.97 9.54
C PHE A 943 -33.62 1.14 10.77
N ALA A 944 -32.31 0.92 10.98
CA ALA A 944 -31.81 0.09 12.07
C ALA A 944 -30.56 0.67 12.73
N CYS A 945 -30.47 0.52 14.04
CA CYS A 945 -29.33 0.92 14.86
C CYS A 945 -28.86 -0.26 15.72
N SER A 946 -27.58 -0.29 16.07
CA SER A 946 -27.05 -1.24 17.05
C SER A 946 -26.74 -0.51 18.36
N PRO A 947 -27.29 -0.95 19.51
CA PRO A 947 -27.03 -0.30 20.79
C PRO A 947 -25.58 -0.48 21.30
N ASP A 948 -24.85 -1.50 20.82
CA ASP A 948 -23.42 -1.75 21.05
C ASP A 948 -22.74 -2.18 19.73
N GLU A 949 -21.42 -2.01 19.57
CA GLU A 949 -20.69 -2.40 18.33
C GLU A 949 -20.86 -3.89 17.93
N GLN A 950 -21.32 -4.73 18.85
CA GLN A 950 -21.56 -6.17 18.68
C GLN A 950 -22.99 -6.61 19.06
N GLY A 951 -23.90 -5.66 19.31
CA GLY A 951 -25.28 -5.92 19.71
C GLY A 951 -26.20 -6.36 18.55
N PRO A 952 -27.39 -6.90 18.83
CA PRO A 952 -28.41 -7.16 17.82
C PRO A 952 -28.99 -5.85 17.27
N LEU A 953 -29.32 -5.82 15.98
CA LEU A 953 -29.98 -4.68 15.36
C LEU A 953 -31.37 -4.46 15.96
N ALA A 954 -31.71 -3.20 16.20
CA ALA A 954 -33.03 -2.74 16.61
C ALA A 954 -33.54 -1.66 15.63
N TRP A 955 -34.86 -1.54 15.50
CA TRP A 955 -35.48 -0.47 14.71
C TRP A 955 -35.08 0.90 15.25
N SER A 956 -34.67 1.81 14.37
CA SER A 956 -34.39 3.21 14.76
C SER A 956 -35.66 3.90 15.24
N GLU A 957 -35.51 4.98 16.02
CA GLU A 957 -36.66 5.76 16.51
C GLU A 957 -37.50 6.34 15.34
N GLN A 958 -36.84 6.88 14.31
CA GLN A 958 -37.49 7.40 13.11
C GLN A 958 -38.30 6.29 12.38
N ALA A 959 -37.73 5.09 12.24
CA ALA A 959 -38.43 3.98 11.59
C ALA A 959 -39.65 3.50 12.40
N GLN A 960 -39.55 3.44 13.73
CA GLN A 960 -40.67 3.10 14.61
C GLN A 960 -41.81 4.11 14.45
N VAL A 961 -41.50 5.41 14.49
CA VAL A 961 -42.48 6.50 14.38
C VAL A 961 -43.14 6.52 12.99
N LEU A 962 -42.41 6.26 11.91
CA LEU A 962 -42.97 6.13 10.57
C LEU A 962 -43.94 4.94 10.45
N LEU A 963 -43.59 3.79 11.02
CA LEU A 963 -44.46 2.59 11.01
C LEU A 963 -45.75 2.80 11.81
N THR A 964 -45.70 3.52 12.93
CA THR A 964 -46.88 3.76 13.77
C THR A 964 -47.81 4.86 13.26
N SER A 965 -47.26 5.87 12.57
CA SER A 965 -48.02 7.07 12.17
C SER A 965 -48.53 7.03 10.73
N ALA A 966 -47.96 6.17 9.87
CA ALA A 966 -48.34 6.09 8.46
C ALA A 966 -49.82 5.69 8.27
N PRO A 967 -50.53 6.27 7.28
CA PRO A 967 -51.88 5.84 6.93
C PRO A 967 -51.92 4.40 6.39
N GLU A 968 -50.85 3.99 5.68
CA GLU A 968 -50.65 2.65 5.14
C GLU A 968 -49.29 2.09 5.59
N PRO A 969 -49.18 1.57 6.84
CA PRO A 969 -47.91 1.04 7.38
C PRO A 969 -47.30 -0.09 6.55
N ARG A 970 -48.13 -0.78 5.75
CA ARG A 970 -47.69 -1.83 4.84
C ARG A 970 -46.67 -1.32 3.81
N ASN A 971 -46.88 -0.14 3.24
CA ASN A 971 -46.02 0.40 2.18
C ASN A 971 -44.67 0.85 2.75
N VAL A 972 -44.68 1.48 3.94
CA VAL A 972 -43.47 1.85 4.69
C VAL A 972 -42.65 0.60 5.03
N LEU A 973 -43.31 -0.44 5.57
CA LEU A 973 -42.65 -1.69 5.90
C LEU A 973 -42.08 -2.40 4.66
N ALA A 974 -42.80 -2.38 3.53
CA ALA A 974 -42.31 -2.94 2.27
C ALA A 974 -41.03 -2.26 1.80
N MET A 975 -40.94 -0.93 1.91
CA MET A 975 -39.75 -0.15 1.56
C MET A 975 -38.55 -0.50 2.44
N PHE A 976 -38.74 -0.66 3.76
CA PHE A 976 -37.66 -1.12 4.65
C PHE A 976 -37.21 -2.54 4.30
N ILE A 977 -38.15 -3.45 4.02
CA ILE A 977 -37.83 -4.83 3.62
C ILE A 977 -37.02 -4.86 2.32
N GLU A 978 -37.29 -3.97 1.36
CA GLU A 978 -36.51 -3.85 0.13
C GLU A 978 -35.03 -3.56 0.44
N ARG A 979 -34.79 -2.59 1.33
CA ARG A 979 -33.48 -2.13 1.79
C ARG A 979 -32.69 -3.12 2.65
N PHE A 980 -33.28 -4.26 3.01
CA PHE A 980 -32.56 -5.34 3.70
C PHE A 980 -31.49 -6.01 2.81
N ARG A 981 -31.50 -5.77 1.49
CA ARG A 981 -30.55 -6.27 0.49
C ARG A 981 -29.49 -5.21 0.16
N PRO A 982 -28.35 -5.17 0.87
CA PRO A 982 -27.33 -4.18 0.59
C PRO A 982 -26.75 -4.37 -0.83
N MET A 983 -26.49 -3.26 -1.52
CA MET A 983 -25.86 -3.21 -2.84
C MET A 983 -24.32 -3.07 -2.77
N SER A 984 -23.79 -2.70 -1.59
CA SER A 984 -22.37 -2.65 -1.26
C SER A 984 -22.16 -3.19 0.15
N TRP A 985 -21.13 -4.03 0.36
CA TRP A 985 -20.86 -4.66 1.66
C TRP A 985 -19.40 -5.09 1.80
N GLY A 986 -18.96 -5.29 3.05
CA GLY A 986 -17.73 -5.98 3.39
C GLY A 986 -18.04 -7.28 4.14
N GLY A 987 -17.35 -8.37 3.81
CA GLY A 987 -17.61 -9.71 4.37
C GLY A 987 -18.79 -10.41 3.68
N SER A 988 -19.64 -11.09 4.46
CA SER A 988 -20.81 -11.82 3.94
C SER A 988 -22.05 -10.93 3.87
N ARG A 989 -22.61 -10.79 2.66
CA ARG A 989 -23.90 -10.18 2.36
C ARG A 989 -25.04 -10.96 3.00
N ALA A 990 -24.97 -12.29 2.95
CA ALA A 990 -26.00 -13.16 3.53
C ALA A 990 -26.15 -12.94 5.04
N VAL A 991 -25.03 -12.78 5.76
CA VAL A 991 -25.04 -12.46 7.21
C VAL A 991 -25.68 -11.10 7.48
N LEU A 992 -25.40 -10.08 6.65
CA LEU A 992 -26.02 -8.77 6.78
C LEU A 992 -27.53 -8.81 6.53
N MET A 993 -27.95 -9.51 5.47
CA MET A 993 -29.37 -9.71 5.16
C MET A 993 -30.09 -10.47 6.28
N GLU A 994 -29.46 -11.48 6.88
CA GLU A 994 -30.01 -12.22 8.02
C GLU A 994 -30.15 -11.33 9.26
N ALA A 995 -29.14 -10.52 9.57
CA ALA A 995 -29.20 -9.57 10.68
C ALA A 995 -30.35 -8.57 10.50
N ASN A 996 -30.53 -8.05 9.28
CA ASN A 996 -31.65 -7.15 8.96
C ASN A 996 -33.01 -7.87 9.05
N ALA A 997 -33.12 -9.11 8.57
CA ALA A 997 -34.37 -9.88 8.61
C ALA A 997 -34.90 -10.11 10.04
N ARG A 998 -34.00 -10.22 11.03
CA ARG A 998 -34.37 -10.34 12.46
C ARG A 998 -35.11 -9.12 13.02
N LEU A 999 -35.00 -7.95 12.39
CA LEU A 999 -35.80 -6.79 12.75
C LEU A 999 -37.32 -7.08 12.64
N LEU A 1000 -37.71 -7.98 11.74
CA LEU A 1000 -39.10 -8.40 11.58
C LEU A 1000 -39.62 -9.22 12.78
N ASP A 1001 -38.75 -9.72 13.66
CA ASP A 1001 -39.12 -10.39 14.91
C ASP A 1001 -39.53 -9.39 16.01
N CYS A 1002 -39.08 -8.14 15.89
CA CYS A 1002 -39.31 -7.08 16.88
C CYS A 1002 -40.44 -6.11 16.47
N LEU A 1003 -41.26 -6.46 15.48
CA LEU A 1003 -42.33 -5.59 14.95
C LEU A 1003 -43.59 -5.49 15.84
N GLY A 1004 -43.71 -6.33 16.87
CA GLY A 1004 -44.88 -6.50 17.75
C GLY A 1004 -45.91 -5.37 17.74
N SER A 1005 -45.78 -4.38 18.63
CA SER A 1005 -46.73 -3.27 18.77
C SER A 1005 -46.54 -2.13 17.75
N LEU A 1006 -45.58 -2.24 16.82
CA LEU A 1006 -45.24 -1.19 15.86
C LEU A 1006 -46.11 -1.23 14.60
N ILE A 1007 -46.78 -2.37 14.34
CA ILE A 1007 -47.67 -2.54 13.19
C ILE A 1007 -49.02 -3.12 13.62
N PRO A 1008 -50.11 -2.84 12.88
CA PRO A 1008 -51.40 -3.47 13.13
C PRO A 1008 -51.38 -5.00 12.92
N ASP A 1009 -52.13 -5.74 13.74
CA ASP A 1009 -52.21 -7.21 13.70
C ASP A 1009 -52.57 -7.80 12.32
N HIS A 1010 -53.33 -7.06 11.51
CA HIS A 1010 -53.75 -7.51 10.17
C HIS A 1010 -52.58 -7.60 9.15
N LEU A 1011 -51.41 -7.02 9.46
CA LEU A 1011 -50.19 -7.11 8.63
C LEU A 1011 -49.30 -8.31 8.99
N THR A 1012 -49.64 -9.08 10.04
CA THR A 1012 -48.91 -10.30 10.42
C THR A 1012 -48.72 -11.29 9.27
N PRO A 1013 -49.73 -11.55 8.38
CA PRO A 1013 -49.53 -12.41 7.22
C PRO A 1013 -48.49 -11.88 6.23
N PHE A 1014 -48.46 -10.57 6.00
CA PHE A 1014 -47.48 -9.91 5.12
C PHE A 1014 -46.05 -10.04 5.68
N VAL A 1015 -45.87 -9.87 7.00
CA VAL A 1015 -44.58 -10.09 7.67
C VAL A 1015 -44.13 -11.54 7.54
N ALA A 1016 -45.03 -12.50 7.72
CA ALA A 1016 -44.72 -13.92 7.58
C ALA A 1016 -44.29 -14.28 6.14
N GLU A 1017 -44.96 -13.73 5.13
CA GLU A 1017 -44.59 -13.89 3.72
C GLU A 1017 -43.22 -13.27 3.41
N ALA A 1018 -42.97 -12.05 3.89
CA ALA A 1018 -41.69 -11.38 3.71
C ALA A 1018 -40.52 -12.12 4.37
N LYS A 1019 -40.72 -12.65 5.59
CA LYS A 1019 -39.73 -13.51 6.28
C LYS A 1019 -39.41 -14.76 5.46
N ALA A 1020 -40.43 -15.43 4.91
CA ALA A 1020 -40.25 -16.62 4.09
C ALA A 1020 -39.46 -16.30 2.80
N LYS A 1021 -39.77 -15.19 2.13
CA LYS A 1021 -39.06 -14.75 0.92
C LYS A 1021 -37.61 -14.38 1.21
N LEU A 1022 -37.36 -13.58 2.24
CA LEU A 1022 -36.00 -13.21 2.66
C LEU A 1022 -35.18 -14.44 3.05
N ALA A 1023 -35.78 -15.41 3.75
CA ALA A 1023 -35.08 -16.66 4.09
C ALA A 1023 -34.62 -17.44 2.85
N GLN A 1024 -35.43 -17.49 1.79
CA GLN A 1024 -35.05 -18.12 0.52
C GLN A 1024 -33.93 -17.37 -0.19
N GLU A 1025 -33.99 -16.04 -0.21
CA GLU A 1025 -32.96 -15.19 -0.82
C GLU A 1025 -31.63 -15.25 -0.05
N ILE A 1026 -31.66 -15.20 1.29
CA ILE A 1026 -30.48 -15.34 2.15
C ILE A 1026 -29.79 -16.68 1.90
N GLU A 1027 -30.57 -17.76 1.77
CA GLU A 1027 -30.01 -19.07 1.49
C GLU A 1027 -29.40 -19.16 0.08
N SER A 1028 -30.04 -18.53 -0.91
CA SER A 1028 -29.51 -18.45 -2.28
C SER A 1028 -28.20 -17.65 -2.34
N GLU A 1029 -28.14 -16.50 -1.65
CA GLU A 1029 -26.94 -15.67 -1.57
C GLU A 1029 -25.82 -16.39 -0.82
N ARG A 1030 -26.14 -17.09 0.28
CA ARG A 1030 -25.19 -17.93 1.01
C ARG A 1030 -24.63 -19.04 0.13
N GLN A 1031 -25.45 -19.68 -0.70
CA GLN A 1031 -24.99 -20.67 -1.68
C GLN A 1031 -24.05 -20.05 -2.72
N TRP A 1032 -24.37 -18.85 -3.22
CA TRP A 1032 -23.50 -18.13 -4.15
C TRP A 1032 -22.17 -17.72 -3.52
N GLU A 1033 -22.17 -17.20 -2.29
CA GLU A 1033 -20.96 -16.86 -1.53
C GLU A 1033 -20.09 -18.10 -1.30
N VAL A 1034 -20.72 -19.20 -0.87
CA VAL A 1034 -20.04 -20.49 -0.70
C VAL A 1034 -19.44 -20.97 -2.01
N GLU A 1035 -20.15 -20.89 -3.14
CA GLU A 1035 -19.61 -21.32 -4.45
C GLU A 1035 -18.46 -20.42 -4.90
N ARG A 1036 -18.55 -19.11 -4.70
CA ARG A 1036 -17.47 -18.15 -5.03
C ARG A 1036 -16.23 -18.36 -4.16
N ASP A 1037 -16.40 -18.52 -2.86
CA ASP A 1037 -15.31 -18.80 -1.92
C ASP A 1037 -14.70 -20.17 -2.22
N ARG A 1038 -15.54 -21.15 -2.56
CA ARG A 1038 -15.11 -22.46 -3.04
C ARG A 1038 -14.28 -22.36 -4.32
N GLU A 1039 -14.71 -21.60 -5.33
CA GLU A 1039 -13.93 -21.39 -6.56
C GLU A 1039 -12.57 -20.73 -6.29
N LYS A 1040 -12.48 -19.88 -5.27
CA LYS A 1040 -11.25 -19.17 -4.87
C LYS A 1040 -10.32 -20.04 -4.04
N ASP A 1041 -10.86 -20.76 -3.05
CA ASP A 1041 -10.11 -21.54 -2.07
C ASP A 1041 -9.77 -22.95 -2.57
N GLU A 1042 -10.51 -23.48 -3.55
CA GLU A 1042 -10.24 -24.79 -4.13
C GLU A 1042 -9.11 -24.79 -5.17
N ARG A 1043 -8.46 -23.65 -5.48
CA ARG A 1043 -7.37 -23.58 -6.46
C ARG A 1043 -6.00 -23.81 -5.82
N PHE A 1044 -5.10 -24.39 -6.63
CA PHE A 1044 -3.66 -24.45 -6.32
C PHE A 1044 -2.87 -23.30 -6.96
N GLU A 1045 -3.43 -22.64 -7.96
CA GLU A 1045 -2.81 -21.59 -8.78
C GLU A 1045 -3.51 -20.25 -8.50
N TRP A 1046 -2.73 -19.21 -8.19
CA TRP A 1046 -3.19 -17.82 -8.04
C TRP A 1046 -2.79 -17.00 -9.26
#